data_AF-A0A7R7W6U6-F1
#
_entry.id   AF-A0A7R7W6U6-F1
#
_cell.length_a   1.000
_cell.length_b   1.000
_cell.length_c   1.000
_cell.angle_alpha   90.00
_cell.angle_beta   90.00
_cell.angle_gamma   90.00
#
_symmetry.space_group_name_H-M   'P 1'
#
loop_
_entity.id
_entity.type
_entity.pdbx_description
1 polymer ?
#
loop_
_entity_poly.entity_id
_entity_poly.type
_entity_poly.pdbx_seq_one_letter_code
_entity_poly.pdbx_strand_id
1 'polypeptide(L)'
;MASQNRIDFECSGAQEWTLPGYGKQDVPKATPDELPKQPPAAPAIKGTPSTPVRPAVVPRPARGRGGYRGRIGRSSGVSPKPNLFGDSPAKSKWRGKLEPTGLVKLPAPFGTFKNEFFGVAGLTGSIRKPPGAHGRYEVFEEISRRTGAFIKPPFYNDNTIYLWGEPFQVAAAKDIILTIVAKCNNASKKKVVWEKIMAHSVSKEARVELKERYDARLQVLQKQPDSSSEFSDLMLFLWPKDGPSISDSLGSQLEALDNIRVKFNCHVFVPKDLPNHICAMGHNDEAMRQIVRRLRTKWTEVVANYVVKGKLYLVEPPTAMKSKIVVKKDARLAKPLLRGTPLQGPEAQQWPDRASLIQSKNNARLLSMVERCLKGVVVVRGHLRMRVNLGSFVLDQYRIPADDKPYYVLEEFREMILHEQTKGRLIPGLKVHKDELLARCYQATHLLQPYLSTAQSLSSAEPAFSVNFEFLGQSNSMLRLEAEFARSPGASEYETTQRRWLKPRQDGQSSDKRPPLQVAVIDFEKSDWQLELKSLEFYQASSIDAALRDFAGTIKFRSTATMHDISAKPERKVEFSQSAPVARFIEKSAIRYKIKGTNYTLEIARYDEYSRANASALSNKLPASYAGPFTTEPNTSWGASLFDPHWDNLLGEHANLAIGHAAQYDSSLESFFPARGAGGNSEKSQGFWAFVDTVKQVAGLMGPVRTTATSSGEKSRLGANSAMSVKPTTVQGRSSDSSPVMGTTDLAGLLNADLGTLF
;
A
#
# COMPACT_ATOMS: atom_id res chain seq x y z
N MET A 1 -45.16 31.05 -25.98
CA MET A 1 -44.70 31.95 -24.91
C MET A 1 -44.45 31.12 -23.66
N ALA A 2 -43.18 30.82 -23.37
CA ALA A 2 -42.58 30.44 -22.09
C ALA A 2 -41.16 29.96 -22.42
N SER A 3 -40.13 30.67 -21.92
CA SER A 3 -38.73 30.52 -22.31
C SER A 3 -38.06 29.30 -21.66
N GLN A 4 -37.47 28.44 -22.48
CA GLN A 4 -36.50 27.41 -22.11
C GLN A 4 -35.13 28.04 -21.83
N ASN A 5 -34.65 27.93 -20.59
CA ASN A 5 -33.23 28.15 -20.27
C ASN A 5 -32.51 26.80 -20.26
N ARG A 6 -31.86 26.51 -21.38
CA ARG A 6 -30.88 25.44 -21.56
C ARG A 6 -29.52 26.03 -21.18
N ILE A 7 -28.84 25.48 -20.17
CA ILE A 7 -27.49 25.90 -19.80
C ILE A 7 -26.53 25.02 -20.62
N ASP A 8 -26.14 25.53 -21.77
CA ASP A 8 -25.01 25.03 -22.56
C ASP A 8 -23.74 25.78 -22.11
N PHE A 9 -22.72 25.08 -21.64
CA PHE A 9 -21.35 25.62 -21.54
C PHE A 9 -20.31 24.52 -21.79
N GLU A 10 -20.22 24.11 -23.06
CA GLU A 10 -18.98 23.64 -23.68
C GLU A 10 -18.57 24.68 -24.74
N CYS A 11 -17.26 24.85 -24.92
CA CYS A 11 -16.61 25.68 -25.95
C CYS A 11 -16.74 27.20 -25.82
N SER A 12 -15.83 27.84 -25.08
CA SER A 12 -15.37 29.20 -25.38
C SER A 12 -14.00 29.45 -24.77
N GLY A 13 -12.95 29.33 -25.59
CA GLY A 13 -11.57 29.57 -25.15
C GLY A 13 -10.54 29.54 -26.27
N ALA A 14 -10.92 29.93 -27.49
CA ALA A 14 -10.00 30.21 -28.60
C ALA A 14 -10.65 31.24 -29.56
N GLN A 15 -10.36 32.53 -29.34
CA GLN A 15 -10.32 33.64 -30.31
C GLN A 15 -9.99 34.91 -29.50
N GLU A 16 -8.72 35.33 -29.49
CA GLU A 16 -8.09 36.30 -30.40
C GLU A 16 -8.50 37.78 -30.16
N TRP A 17 -7.50 38.53 -29.67
CA TRP A 17 -7.12 39.93 -29.94
C TRP A 17 -8.18 41.00 -30.23
N THR A 18 -8.23 42.03 -29.37
CA THR A 18 -8.29 43.45 -29.79
C THR A 18 -7.56 44.34 -28.77
N LEU A 19 -6.68 45.21 -29.29
CA LEU A 19 -5.89 46.23 -28.59
C LEU A 19 -6.73 47.50 -28.24
N PRO A 20 -6.24 48.37 -27.33
CA PRO A 20 -7.03 49.39 -26.63
C PRO A 20 -7.13 50.73 -27.38
N GLY A 21 -8.28 51.39 -27.22
CA GLY A 21 -8.43 52.83 -27.49
C GLY A 21 -9.67 53.18 -28.31
N TYR A 22 -10.84 53.28 -27.65
CA TYR A 22 -11.93 54.22 -27.97
C TYR A 22 -12.85 54.30 -26.74
N GLY A 23 -13.07 55.51 -26.20
CA GLY A 23 -13.88 55.82 -25.00
C GLY A 23 -15.38 55.52 -25.17
N LYS A 24 -16.27 55.63 -24.17
CA LYS A 24 -16.45 56.61 -23.08
C LYS A 24 -17.45 56.06 -22.02
N GLN A 25 -17.21 56.38 -20.73
CA GLN A 25 -18.10 56.97 -19.68
C GLN A 25 -19.62 56.68 -19.69
N ASP A 26 -20.39 56.51 -18.59
CA ASP A 26 -20.38 56.99 -17.19
C ASP A 26 -21.40 56.15 -16.34
N VAL A 27 -21.10 55.76 -15.09
CA VAL A 27 -21.64 56.22 -13.77
C VAL A 27 -22.91 55.48 -13.21
N PRO A 28 -23.00 55.20 -11.87
CA PRO A 28 -23.96 54.29 -11.23
C PRO A 28 -24.99 54.98 -10.29
N LYS A 29 -26.02 54.25 -9.81
CA LYS A 29 -26.91 54.50 -8.62
C LYS A 29 -27.96 53.37 -8.55
N ALA A 30 -28.60 52.94 -7.45
CA ALA A 30 -28.57 53.19 -6.00
C ALA A 30 -29.45 52.11 -5.32
N THR A 31 -29.20 51.83 -4.05
CA THR A 31 -30.05 51.07 -3.08
C THR A 31 -31.22 51.92 -2.53
N PRO A 32 -32.19 51.29 -1.84
CA PRO A 32 -32.58 51.78 -0.50
C PRO A 32 -32.90 50.67 0.55
N ASP A 33 -32.31 50.80 1.76
CA ASP A 33 -32.90 51.05 3.11
C ASP A 33 -34.27 50.44 3.53
N GLU A 34 -34.63 50.12 4.80
CA GLU A 34 -33.98 49.94 6.13
C GLU A 34 -35.11 49.55 7.17
N LEU A 35 -34.86 48.58 8.08
CA LEU A 35 -35.28 48.40 9.52
C LEU A 35 -36.76 48.65 10.03
N PRO A 36 -37.21 48.36 11.31
CA PRO A 36 -36.46 48.16 12.59
C PRO A 36 -36.98 47.15 13.70
N LYS A 37 -36.07 46.82 14.66
CA LYS A 37 -36.17 46.73 16.18
C LYS A 37 -37.25 45.84 16.89
N GLN A 38 -37.12 45.20 18.07
CA GLN A 38 -36.12 44.89 19.15
C GLN A 38 -36.82 43.90 20.19
N PRO A 39 -36.38 43.64 21.46
CA PRO A 39 -36.26 42.32 22.16
C PRO A 39 -37.35 42.11 23.28
N PRO A 40 -37.25 41.34 24.42
CA PRO A 40 -36.17 40.51 25.05
C PRO A 40 -36.61 39.18 25.76
N ALA A 41 -35.65 38.51 26.43
CA ALA A 41 -35.72 37.97 27.82
C ALA A 41 -35.15 36.54 28.03
N ALA A 42 -34.24 36.42 29.01
CA ALA A 42 -33.84 35.18 29.67
C ALA A 42 -34.91 34.73 30.69
N PRO A 43 -34.85 33.47 31.20
CA PRO A 43 -34.28 33.33 32.53
C PRO A 43 -33.46 32.04 32.77
N ALA A 44 -32.58 32.12 33.77
CA ALA A 44 -31.99 30.99 34.48
C ALA A 44 -32.90 30.58 35.66
N ILE A 45 -32.84 29.31 36.11
CA ILE A 45 -32.71 28.88 37.53
C ILE A 45 -32.61 27.34 37.62
N LYS A 46 -31.53 26.91 38.30
CA LYS A 46 -31.29 25.77 39.20
C LYS A 46 -32.13 24.48 39.09
N GLY A 47 -31.38 23.38 38.99
CA GLY A 47 -31.79 22.05 39.47
C GLY A 47 -30.64 21.05 39.39
N THR A 48 -29.83 20.91 40.44
CA THR A 48 -29.13 19.64 40.74
C THR A 48 -30.18 18.65 41.24
N PRO A 49 -30.17 17.38 40.77
CA PRO A 49 -29.59 16.35 41.64
C PRO A 49 -28.92 15.16 40.92
N SER A 50 -28.10 14.47 41.72
CA SER A 50 -27.78 13.03 41.69
C SER A 50 -27.10 12.41 40.47
N THR A 51 -25.81 12.16 40.66
CA THR A 51 -25.05 11.02 40.14
C THR A 51 -25.85 9.72 40.21
N PRO A 52 -25.99 8.95 39.10
CA PRO A 52 -26.41 7.56 39.18
C PRO A 52 -25.19 6.69 39.52
N VAL A 53 -25.26 6.14 40.72
CA VAL A 53 -24.46 5.02 41.21
C VAL A 53 -24.45 3.89 40.17
N ARG A 54 -23.26 3.45 39.76
CA ARG A 54 -23.05 2.23 38.97
C ARG A 54 -23.64 1.03 39.73
N PRO A 55 -24.53 0.22 39.14
CA PRO A 55 -24.86 -1.07 39.72
C PRO A 55 -23.67 -2.03 39.58
N ALA A 56 -23.51 -2.84 40.62
CA ALA A 56 -22.40 -3.76 40.84
C ALA A 56 -22.16 -4.71 39.67
N VAL A 57 -20.89 -4.83 39.32
CA VAL A 57 -20.36 -5.91 38.47
C VAL A 57 -20.54 -7.23 39.22
N VAL A 58 -21.38 -8.10 38.67
CA VAL A 58 -21.44 -9.53 39.02
C VAL A 58 -20.14 -10.18 38.55
N PRO A 59 -19.29 -10.73 39.45
CA PRO A 59 -18.09 -11.43 39.04
C PRO A 59 -18.46 -12.85 38.58
N ARG A 60 -18.19 -13.17 37.31
CA ARG A 60 -18.14 -14.57 36.85
C ARG A 60 -16.78 -15.18 37.27
N PRO A 61 -16.77 -16.40 37.83
CA PRO A 61 -15.60 -16.97 38.49
C PRO A 61 -14.54 -17.48 37.51
N ALA A 62 -13.29 -17.20 37.86
CA ALA A 62 -12.09 -17.78 37.29
C ALA A 62 -12.05 -19.30 37.58
N ARG A 63 -11.91 -20.11 36.52
CA ARG A 63 -11.52 -21.53 36.64
C ARG A 63 -10.03 -21.60 36.98
N GLY A 64 -9.73 -21.51 38.27
CA GLY A 64 -8.46 -21.90 38.85
C GLY A 64 -8.31 -23.42 38.87
N ARG A 65 -7.16 -23.90 38.36
CA ARG A 65 -6.70 -25.28 38.47
C ARG A 65 -6.58 -25.67 39.95
N GLY A 66 -7.49 -26.52 40.43
CA GLY A 66 -7.36 -27.20 41.71
C GLY A 66 -6.33 -28.32 41.60
N GLY A 67 -5.18 -28.15 42.25
CA GLY A 67 -4.26 -29.23 42.58
C GLY A 67 -4.65 -29.82 43.93
N TYR A 68 -5.24 -31.02 43.93
CA TYR A 68 -5.40 -31.82 45.14
C TYR A 68 -4.27 -32.84 45.24
N ARG A 69 -3.42 -32.65 46.26
CA ARG A 69 -2.51 -33.67 46.81
C ARG A 69 -3.36 -34.76 47.49
N GLY A 70 -3.40 -35.95 46.89
CA GLY A 70 -3.89 -37.17 47.53
C GLY A 70 -2.74 -37.92 48.18
N ARG A 71 -2.83 -38.08 49.50
CA ARG A 71 -1.85 -38.70 50.41
C ARG A 71 -1.93 -40.23 50.31
N ILE A 72 -0.76 -40.87 50.43
CA ILE A 72 -0.57 -42.31 50.57
C ILE A 72 -1.21 -42.80 51.89
N GLY A 73 -1.93 -43.93 51.83
CA GLY A 73 -2.34 -44.73 52.99
C GLY A 73 -2.43 -46.21 52.60
N ARG A 74 -1.64 -47.05 53.26
CA ARG A 74 -1.57 -48.52 53.13
C ARG A 74 -2.47 -49.19 54.19
N SER A 75 -3.19 -50.25 53.81
CA SER A 75 -3.43 -51.50 54.59
C SER A 75 -4.34 -52.42 53.76
N SER A 76 -3.83 -53.50 53.16
CA SER A 76 -3.68 -54.89 53.68
C SER A 76 -4.99 -55.70 53.78
N GLY A 77 -5.19 -56.60 52.83
CA GLY A 77 -6.14 -57.72 52.86
C GLY A 77 -5.71 -58.82 51.87
N VAL A 78 -5.41 -60.00 52.41
CA VAL A 78 -4.82 -61.23 51.83
C VAL A 78 -5.97 -62.13 51.33
N SER A 79 -6.15 -62.51 50.04
CA SER A 79 -5.65 -63.68 49.26
C SER A 79 -6.73 -64.06 48.20
N PRO A 80 -6.51 -64.93 47.18
CA PRO A 80 -5.28 -65.53 46.65
C PRO A 80 -5.03 -65.21 45.15
N LYS A 81 -3.77 -65.32 44.71
CA LYS A 81 -3.36 -65.23 43.29
C LYS A 81 -3.67 -66.52 42.54
N PRO A 82 -4.27 -66.48 41.34
CA PRO A 82 -4.09 -67.51 40.34
C PRO A 82 -2.91 -67.15 39.41
N ASN A 83 -1.93 -68.05 39.31
CA ASN A 83 -0.88 -68.02 38.31
C ASN A 83 -1.48 -68.17 36.90
N LEU A 84 -1.40 -67.13 36.06
CA LEU A 84 -1.65 -67.14 34.62
C LEU A 84 -0.71 -66.05 34.05
N PHE A 85 0.51 -66.32 33.61
CA PHE A 85 0.89 -66.97 32.36
C PHE A 85 2.31 -67.57 32.48
N GLY A 86 2.47 -68.88 32.25
CA GLY A 86 3.78 -69.46 31.97
C GLY A 86 4.25 -69.07 30.56
N ASP A 87 5.54 -68.78 30.40
CA ASP A 87 6.12 -68.59 29.06
C ASP A 87 5.92 -69.87 28.22
N SER A 88 5.60 -69.73 26.93
CA SER A 88 5.48 -70.89 26.05
C SER A 88 6.82 -71.63 25.94
N PRO A 89 6.84 -72.95 25.71
CA PRO A 89 8.09 -73.71 25.58
C PRO A 89 9.07 -73.09 24.55
N ALA A 90 8.54 -72.56 23.44
CA ALA A 90 9.31 -71.82 22.44
C ALA A 90 9.93 -70.51 22.96
N LYS A 91 9.19 -69.74 23.77
CA LYS A 91 9.65 -68.50 24.39
C LYS A 91 10.68 -68.76 25.50
N SER A 92 10.53 -69.86 26.22
CA SER A 92 11.52 -70.36 27.19
C SER A 92 12.82 -70.80 26.50
N LYS A 93 12.75 -71.46 25.33
CA LYS A 93 13.93 -71.80 24.51
C LYS A 93 14.70 -70.55 24.06
N TRP A 94 14.00 -69.49 23.64
CA TRP A 94 14.62 -68.20 23.32
C TRP A 94 15.28 -67.53 24.54
N ARG A 95 14.60 -67.49 25.70
CA ARG A 95 15.17 -66.94 26.95
C ARG A 95 16.39 -67.72 27.44
N GLY A 96 16.42 -69.03 27.20
CA GLY A 96 17.57 -69.90 27.45
C GLY A 96 18.74 -69.70 26.48
N LYS A 97 18.66 -68.72 25.55
CA LYS A 97 19.67 -68.43 24.51
C LYS A 97 19.99 -69.61 23.58
N LEU A 98 19.04 -70.52 23.37
CA LEU A 98 19.18 -71.58 22.38
C LEU A 98 19.10 -71.00 20.95
N GLU A 99 19.79 -71.63 20.01
CA GLU A 99 19.79 -71.22 18.60
C GLU A 99 18.36 -71.26 18.00
N PRO A 100 18.01 -70.31 17.11
CA PRO A 100 16.70 -70.27 16.46
C PRO A 100 16.45 -71.50 15.60
N THR A 101 15.26 -72.08 15.74
CA THR A 101 14.84 -73.27 14.98
C THR A 101 14.45 -72.92 13.53
N GLY A 102 14.23 -71.64 13.21
CA GLY A 102 14.10 -71.18 11.84
C GLY A 102 14.29 -69.68 11.67
N LEU A 103 14.45 -69.26 10.41
CA LEU A 103 14.61 -67.86 10.04
C LEU A 103 13.83 -67.50 8.77
N VAL A 104 13.43 -66.23 8.68
CA VAL A 104 12.77 -65.62 7.53
C VAL A 104 13.58 -64.42 7.07
N LYS A 105 14.14 -64.47 5.86
CA LYS A 105 14.83 -63.33 5.24
C LYS A 105 13.81 -62.35 4.68
N LEU A 106 13.99 -61.07 5.01
CA LEU A 106 13.15 -59.98 4.53
C LEU A 106 13.73 -59.39 3.23
N PRO A 107 12.89 -58.89 2.31
CA PRO A 107 13.34 -58.33 1.04
C PRO A 107 14.09 -57.00 1.18
N ALA A 108 13.91 -56.31 2.31
CA ALA A 108 14.55 -55.05 2.67
C ALA A 108 14.63 -54.95 4.22
N PRO A 109 15.33 -53.95 4.79
CA PRO A 109 15.29 -53.71 6.24
C PRO A 109 13.86 -53.47 6.71
N PHE A 110 13.45 -54.13 7.80
CA PHE A 110 12.06 -54.14 8.25
C PHE A 110 11.44 -52.73 8.39
N GLY A 111 12.23 -51.76 8.83
CA GLY A 111 11.82 -50.36 8.98
C GLY A 111 11.28 -49.70 7.72
N THR A 112 11.73 -50.13 6.54
CA THR A 112 11.34 -49.53 5.25
C THR A 112 9.90 -49.84 4.84
N PHE A 113 9.39 -51.01 5.21
CA PHE A 113 8.02 -51.44 4.89
C PHE A 113 7.20 -51.80 6.14
N LYS A 114 7.69 -51.46 7.34
CA LYS A 114 7.06 -51.76 8.65
C LYS A 114 5.58 -51.41 8.71
N ASN A 115 5.22 -50.20 8.27
CA ASN A 115 3.84 -49.71 8.35
C ASN A 115 2.92 -50.47 7.39
N GLU A 116 3.43 -50.83 6.23
CA GLU A 116 2.73 -51.64 5.23
C GLU A 116 2.58 -53.08 5.71
N PHE A 117 3.63 -53.66 6.33
CA PHE A 117 3.59 -54.98 6.94
C PHE A 117 2.47 -55.08 7.99
N PHE A 118 2.39 -54.12 8.92
CA PHE A 118 1.30 -54.09 9.91
C PHE A 118 -0.08 -53.78 9.29
N GLY A 119 -0.13 -52.93 8.27
CA GLY A 119 -1.38 -52.62 7.55
C GLY A 119 -1.95 -53.83 6.80
N VAL A 120 -1.11 -54.53 6.03
CA VAL A 120 -1.45 -55.76 5.33
C VAL A 120 -1.82 -56.85 6.33
N ALA A 121 -1.04 -57.04 7.39
CA ALA A 121 -1.35 -58.01 8.45
C ALA A 121 -2.74 -57.77 9.07
N GLY A 122 -3.14 -56.51 9.27
CA GLY A 122 -4.48 -56.14 9.73
C GLY A 122 -5.59 -56.41 8.71
N LEU A 123 -5.31 -56.24 7.42
CA LEU A 123 -6.26 -56.46 6.32
C LEU A 123 -6.41 -57.93 5.91
N THR A 124 -5.41 -58.78 6.20
CA THR A 124 -5.44 -60.19 5.76
C THR A 124 -6.44 -61.06 6.53
N GLY A 125 -7.38 -60.47 7.27
CA GLY A 125 -8.54 -61.13 7.89
C GLY A 125 -8.24 -62.18 8.98
N SER A 126 -6.96 -62.51 9.18
CA SER A 126 -6.54 -63.66 10.01
C SER A 126 -5.97 -63.26 11.38
N ILE A 127 -5.84 -61.97 11.68
CA ILE A 127 -5.32 -61.47 12.97
C ILE A 127 -6.45 -60.64 13.61
N ARG A 128 -7.33 -61.31 14.38
CA ARG A 128 -8.37 -60.62 15.16
C ARG A 128 -7.73 -60.06 16.43
N LYS A 129 -7.79 -58.74 16.61
CA LYS A 129 -7.33 -58.06 17.84
C LYS A 129 -8.08 -58.61 19.06
N PRO A 130 -7.39 -59.16 20.08
CA PRO A 130 -8.00 -59.36 21.39
C PRO A 130 -8.27 -57.99 22.04
N PRO A 131 -9.37 -57.81 22.78
CA PRO A 131 -9.64 -56.56 23.46
C PRO A 131 -8.67 -56.41 24.63
N GLY A 132 -7.72 -55.47 24.53
CA GLY A 132 -6.87 -55.06 25.65
C GLY A 132 -5.35 -55.04 25.43
N ALA A 133 -4.83 -55.52 24.30
CA ALA A 133 -3.40 -55.41 23.98
C ALA A 133 -3.18 -54.23 23.00
N HIS A 134 -2.55 -53.15 23.49
CA HIS A 134 -2.07 -52.05 22.65
C HIS A 134 -0.54 -51.96 22.77
N GLY A 135 0.16 -52.68 21.89
CA GLY A 135 1.60 -52.85 21.89
C GLY A 135 2.22 -52.77 20.50
N ARG A 136 3.45 -52.27 20.39
CA ARG A 136 4.15 -52.01 19.12
C ARG A 136 4.45 -53.27 18.27
N TYR A 137 4.16 -54.48 18.78
CA TYR A 137 4.50 -55.78 18.15
C TYR A 137 3.33 -56.79 18.14
N GLU A 138 2.08 -56.32 18.31
CA GLU A 138 0.86 -57.16 18.40
C GLU A 138 0.76 -58.25 17.31
N VAL A 139 1.13 -57.93 16.06
CA VAL A 139 1.05 -58.89 14.95
C VAL A 139 1.96 -60.10 15.19
N PHE A 140 3.16 -59.90 15.74
CA PHE A 140 4.08 -61.02 16.02
C PHE A 140 3.63 -61.83 17.23
N GLU A 141 3.04 -61.19 18.23
CA GLU A 141 2.44 -61.87 19.38
C GLU A 141 1.25 -62.73 18.95
N GLU A 142 0.41 -62.24 18.05
CA GLU A 142 -0.74 -62.99 17.53
C GLU A 142 -0.32 -64.16 16.65
N ILE A 143 0.68 -64.00 15.76
CA ILE A 143 1.23 -65.12 14.99
C ILE A 143 1.83 -66.15 15.95
N SER A 144 2.52 -65.70 17.01
CA SER A 144 3.09 -66.60 18.03
C SER A 144 2.01 -67.38 18.77
N ARG A 145 0.89 -66.72 19.13
CA ARG A 145 -0.27 -67.34 19.79
C ARG A 145 -0.94 -68.40 18.91
N ARG A 146 -1.05 -68.14 17.60
CA ARG A 146 -1.74 -69.04 16.66
C ARG A 146 -0.92 -70.27 16.28
N THR A 147 0.39 -70.11 16.16
CA THR A 147 1.28 -71.17 15.66
C THR A 147 2.00 -71.92 16.78
N GLY A 148 2.04 -71.35 17.99
CA GLY A 148 2.82 -71.89 19.11
C GLY A 148 4.32 -71.61 19.01
N ALA A 149 4.81 -71.10 17.87
CA ALA A 149 6.19 -70.63 17.71
C ALA A 149 6.38 -69.27 18.41
N PHE A 150 7.58 -69.00 18.90
CA PHE A 150 7.97 -67.68 19.39
C PHE A 150 8.71 -66.91 18.31
N ILE A 151 8.25 -65.70 18.03
CA ILE A 151 8.86 -64.78 17.07
C ILE A 151 9.55 -63.66 17.82
N LYS A 152 10.85 -63.49 17.59
CA LYS A 152 11.55 -62.29 18.07
C LYS A 152 11.18 -61.12 17.15
N PRO A 153 10.53 -60.05 17.65
CA PRO A 153 10.19 -58.91 16.81
C PRO A 153 11.45 -58.29 16.20
N PRO A 154 11.52 -58.07 14.88
CA PRO A 154 12.67 -57.47 14.23
C PRO A 154 12.83 -56.00 14.62
N PHE A 155 14.07 -55.57 14.77
CA PHE A 155 14.43 -54.16 14.88
C PHE A 155 14.32 -53.45 13.52
N TYR A 156 14.36 -52.11 13.54
CA TYR A 156 14.15 -51.28 12.35
C TYR A 156 15.12 -51.61 11.20
N ASN A 157 16.36 -51.98 11.52
CA ASN A 157 17.39 -52.29 10.52
C ASN A 157 17.55 -53.80 10.25
N ASP A 158 16.72 -54.66 10.83
CA ASP A 158 16.87 -56.10 10.67
C ASP A 158 16.37 -56.55 9.29
N ASN A 159 17.18 -57.37 8.63
CA ASN A 159 16.85 -58.03 7.36
C ASN A 159 16.37 -59.47 7.56
N THR A 160 16.25 -59.95 8.80
CA THR A 160 15.88 -61.34 9.11
C THR A 160 15.03 -61.38 10.38
N ILE A 161 13.99 -62.21 10.37
CA ILE A 161 13.16 -62.53 11.54
C ILE A 161 13.51 -63.93 12.02
N TYR A 162 13.78 -64.07 13.31
CA TYR A 162 14.15 -65.34 13.93
C TYR A 162 12.97 -65.98 14.67
N LEU A 163 12.85 -67.30 14.55
CA LEU A 163 11.74 -68.12 15.02
C LEU A 163 12.26 -69.27 15.90
N TRP A 164 11.57 -69.53 17.02
CA TRP A 164 11.81 -70.67 17.91
C TRP A 164 10.53 -71.48 18.07
N GLY A 165 10.61 -72.81 18.10
CA GLY A 165 9.44 -73.68 18.24
C GLY A 165 9.70 -75.06 17.65
N GLU A 166 8.72 -75.95 17.68
CA GLU A 166 8.84 -77.24 16.98
C GLU A 166 8.81 -77.02 15.45
N PRO A 167 9.42 -77.90 14.63
CA PRO A 167 9.58 -77.67 13.19
C PRO A 167 8.27 -77.35 12.44
N PHE A 168 7.17 -78.01 12.81
CA PHE A 168 5.85 -77.74 12.23
C PHE A 168 5.28 -76.37 12.64
N GLN A 169 5.56 -75.91 13.88
CA GLN A 169 5.14 -74.61 14.39
C GLN A 169 5.88 -73.47 13.69
N VAL A 170 7.19 -73.67 13.49
CA VAL A 170 8.05 -72.72 12.78
C VAL A 170 7.69 -72.64 11.30
N ALA A 171 7.38 -73.77 10.66
CA ALA A 171 6.92 -73.79 9.27
C ALA A 171 5.60 -73.02 9.10
N ALA A 172 4.62 -73.22 9.99
CA ALA A 172 3.36 -72.50 9.98
C ALA A 172 3.54 -70.99 10.21
N ALA A 173 4.42 -70.59 11.14
CA ALA A 173 4.73 -69.18 11.37
C ALA A 173 5.44 -68.54 10.17
N LYS A 174 6.36 -69.26 9.55
CA LYS A 174 7.11 -68.81 8.37
C LYS A 174 6.20 -68.56 7.17
N ASP A 175 5.23 -69.44 6.93
CA ASP A 175 4.27 -69.31 5.83
C ASP A 175 3.39 -68.04 5.96
N ILE A 176 2.91 -67.77 7.18
CA ILE A 176 2.12 -66.57 7.47
C ILE A 176 2.94 -65.30 7.24
N ILE A 177 4.19 -65.26 7.74
CA ILE A 177 5.06 -64.08 7.58
C ILE A 177 5.39 -63.85 6.11
N LEU A 178 5.75 -64.90 5.36
CA LEU A 178 6.08 -64.78 3.93
C LEU A 178 4.88 -64.35 3.10
N THR A 179 3.68 -64.81 3.42
CA THR A 179 2.44 -64.39 2.75
C THR A 179 2.18 -62.89 2.95
N ILE A 180 2.40 -62.36 4.16
CA ILE A 180 2.24 -60.92 4.44
C ILE A 180 3.30 -60.12 3.67
N VAL A 181 4.57 -60.56 3.69
CA VAL A 181 5.67 -59.89 2.97
C VAL A 181 5.43 -59.87 1.46
N ALA A 182 4.98 -60.97 0.87
CA ALA A 182 4.67 -61.05 -0.56
C ALA A 182 3.57 -60.06 -0.98
N LYS A 183 2.56 -59.88 -0.13
CA LYS A 183 1.47 -58.91 -0.38
C LYS A 183 1.94 -57.45 -0.25
N CYS A 184 2.93 -57.16 0.59
CA CYS A 184 3.53 -55.82 0.67
C CYS A 184 4.27 -55.45 -0.64
N ASN A 185 5.00 -56.38 -1.24
CA ASN A 185 5.73 -56.10 -2.49
C ASN A 185 4.79 -55.79 -3.67
N ASN A 186 3.60 -56.39 -3.72
CA ASN A 186 2.63 -56.21 -4.81
C ASN A 186 1.79 -54.92 -4.71
N ALA A 187 1.80 -54.21 -3.58
CA ALA A 187 1.06 -52.95 -3.38
C ALA A 187 1.84 -51.70 -3.84
N SER A 188 3.09 -51.87 -4.29
CA SER A 188 3.96 -50.80 -4.76
C SER A 188 3.64 -50.36 -6.20
N LYS A 189 2.53 -49.63 -6.41
CA LYS A 189 2.33 -48.72 -7.58
C LYS A 189 1.02 -47.92 -7.58
N LYS A 190 0.52 -47.44 -6.43
CA LYS A 190 -0.41 -46.29 -6.44
C LYS A 190 -0.03 -45.35 -5.31
N LYS A 191 0.57 -44.22 -5.69
CA LYS A 191 0.75 -43.06 -4.81
C LYS A 191 -0.66 -42.54 -4.50
N VAL A 192 -1.27 -43.05 -3.43
CA VAL A 192 -2.53 -42.51 -2.91
C VAL A 192 -2.21 -41.11 -2.42
N VAL A 193 -2.58 -40.13 -3.23
CA VAL A 193 -2.63 -38.73 -2.79
C VAL A 193 -3.72 -38.68 -1.74
N TRP A 194 -3.32 -38.60 -0.47
CA TRP A 194 -4.24 -38.26 0.60
C TRP A 194 -4.73 -36.84 0.32
N GLU A 195 -5.99 -36.69 -0.08
CA GLU A 195 -6.67 -35.41 0.09
C GLU A 195 -6.61 -35.08 1.58
N LYS A 196 -6.00 -33.93 1.86
CA LYS A 196 -5.78 -33.42 3.19
C LYS A 196 -7.15 -33.19 3.83
N ILE A 197 -7.66 -34.14 4.60
CA ILE A 197 -8.89 -33.99 5.36
C ILE A 197 -8.62 -32.87 6.38
N MET A 198 -9.08 -31.67 6.06
CA MET A 198 -9.07 -30.55 6.98
C MET A 198 -9.99 -30.91 8.13
N ALA A 199 -9.45 -31.04 9.34
CA ALA A 199 -10.22 -31.34 10.54
C ALA A 199 -11.46 -30.42 10.62
N HIS A 200 -12.62 -31.03 10.87
CA HIS A 200 -13.88 -30.31 11.12
C HIS A 200 -13.63 -29.25 12.19
N SER A 201 -14.05 -28.02 11.92
CA SER A 201 -13.91 -26.90 12.83
C SER A 201 -15.26 -26.22 12.94
N VAL A 202 -15.88 -26.37 14.11
CA VAL A 202 -17.13 -25.72 14.48
C VAL A 202 -17.06 -24.20 14.24
N SER A 203 -15.89 -23.58 14.44
CA SER A 203 -15.69 -22.15 14.18
C SER A 203 -15.71 -21.79 12.69
N LYS A 204 -15.25 -22.69 11.80
CA LYS A 204 -15.35 -22.48 10.34
C LYS A 204 -16.79 -22.64 9.87
N GLU A 205 -17.49 -23.66 10.38
CA GLU A 205 -18.90 -23.92 10.08
C GLU A 205 -19.79 -22.76 10.54
N ALA A 206 -19.65 -22.31 11.79
CA ALA A 206 -20.38 -21.15 12.30
C ALA A 206 -20.13 -19.86 11.49
N ARG A 207 -18.90 -19.69 10.95
CA ARG A 207 -18.58 -18.55 10.09
C ARG A 207 -19.21 -18.66 8.70
N VAL A 208 -19.27 -19.87 8.15
CA VAL A 208 -19.96 -20.15 6.88
C VAL A 208 -21.46 -19.94 7.04
N GLU A 209 -22.06 -20.50 8.09
CA GLU A 209 -23.48 -20.34 8.40
C GLU A 209 -23.86 -18.87 8.64
N LEU A 210 -23.04 -18.11 9.37
CA LEU A 210 -23.26 -16.66 9.56
C LEU A 210 -23.22 -15.91 8.22
N LYS A 211 -22.30 -16.30 7.32
CA LYS A 211 -22.19 -15.72 5.99
C LYS A 211 -23.40 -16.09 5.13
N GLU A 212 -23.82 -17.34 5.12
CA GLU A 212 -25.00 -17.80 4.37
C GLU A 212 -26.27 -17.10 4.84
N ARG A 213 -26.45 -16.94 6.16
CA ARG A 213 -27.57 -16.15 6.70
C ARG A 213 -27.51 -14.68 6.31
N TYR A 214 -26.30 -14.09 6.30
CA TYR A 214 -26.10 -12.72 5.85
C TYR A 214 -26.45 -12.56 4.36
N ASP A 215 -25.92 -13.44 3.51
CA ASP A 215 -26.14 -13.43 2.06
C ASP A 215 -27.62 -13.69 1.72
N ALA A 216 -28.28 -14.64 2.39
CA ALA A 216 -29.71 -14.91 2.23
C ALA A 216 -30.56 -13.68 2.62
N ARG A 217 -30.22 -13.01 3.72
CA ARG A 217 -30.89 -11.77 4.13
C ARG A 217 -30.68 -10.65 3.12
N LEU A 218 -29.47 -10.52 2.59
CA LEU A 218 -29.13 -9.52 1.59
C LEU A 218 -29.98 -9.68 0.31
N GLN A 219 -30.10 -10.91 -0.18
CA GLN A 219 -30.89 -11.23 -1.38
C GLN A 219 -32.36 -10.86 -1.24
N VAL A 220 -32.92 -10.98 -0.03
CA VAL A 220 -34.31 -10.54 0.25
C VAL A 220 -34.41 -9.01 0.21
N LEU A 221 -33.49 -8.30 0.85
CA LEU A 221 -33.52 -6.84 0.97
C LEU A 221 -33.15 -6.10 -0.34
N GLN A 222 -32.51 -6.78 -1.29
CA GLN A 222 -32.20 -6.24 -2.62
C GLN A 222 -33.40 -6.22 -3.58
N LYS A 223 -34.39 -7.09 -3.34
CA LYS A 223 -35.56 -7.21 -4.20
C LYS A 223 -36.66 -6.25 -3.77
N GLN A 224 -37.44 -5.82 -4.76
CA GLN A 224 -38.71 -5.17 -4.52
C GLN A 224 -39.63 -6.19 -3.81
N PRO A 225 -40.15 -5.86 -2.61
CA PRO A 225 -41.07 -6.73 -1.89
C PRO A 225 -42.43 -6.80 -2.59
N ASP A 226 -43.13 -7.91 -2.39
CA ASP A 226 -44.44 -8.16 -2.99
C ASP A 226 -45.51 -7.21 -2.44
N SER A 227 -46.49 -6.88 -3.28
CA SER A 227 -47.55 -5.88 -3.04
C SER A 227 -48.40 -6.13 -1.78
N SER A 228 -48.30 -7.32 -1.18
CA SER A 228 -48.99 -7.73 0.04
C SER A 228 -48.25 -7.37 1.33
N SER A 229 -47.09 -6.72 1.24
CA SER A 229 -46.28 -6.36 2.40
C SER A 229 -46.72 -5.01 2.98
N GLU A 230 -47.15 -4.98 4.25
CA GLU A 230 -47.55 -3.76 4.95
C GLU A 230 -46.32 -2.93 5.39
N PHE A 231 -45.74 -2.16 4.46
CA PHE A 231 -44.75 -1.14 4.83
C PHE A 231 -45.47 0.16 5.21
N SER A 232 -45.12 0.71 6.37
CA SER A 232 -45.71 1.96 6.87
C SER A 232 -45.14 3.19 6.16
N ASP A 233 -43.87 3.13 5.72
CA ASP A 233 -43.17 4.27 5.14
C ASP A 233 -42.49 3.89 3.81
N LEU A 234 -42.82 4.64 2.75
CA LEU A 234 -42.18 4.57 1.43
C LEU A 234 -41.46 5.88 1.13
N MET A 235 -40.22 5.78 0.65
CA MET A 235 -39.41 6.93 0.28
C MET A 235 -38.84 6.76 -1.13
N LEU A 236 -38.90 7.84 -1.91
CA LEU A 236 -38.29 7.93 -3.24
C LEU A 236 -37.19 8.99 -3.22
N PHE A 237 -35.98 8.58 -3.60
CA PHE A 237 -34.85 9.47 -3.80
C PHE A 237 -34.58 9.62 -5.29
N LEU A 238 -34.77 10.83 -5.82
CA LEU A 238 -34.41 11.14 -7.21
C LEU A 238 -32.89 11.20 -7.35
N TRP A 239 -32.33 10.35 -8.20
CA TRP A 239 -30.94 10.43 -8.61
C TRP A 239 -30.81 11.43 -9.76
N PRO A 240 -30.01 12.51 -9.61
CA PRO A 240 -29.89 13.52 -10.66
C PRO A 240 -29.30 12.96 -11.95
N LYS A 241 -29.79 13.44 -13.09
CA LYS A 241 -29.32 13.04 -14.42
C LYS A 241 -28.01 13.72 -14.83
N ASP A 242 -27.71 14.87 -14.24
CA ASP A 242 -26.56 15.71 -14.59
C ASP A 242 -25.24 15.19 -14.00
N GLY A 243 -25.18 13.93 -13.57
CA GLY A 243 -23.99 13.31 -13.01
C GLY A 243 -23.88 11.82 -13.32
N PRO A 244 -22.99 11.10 -12.63
CA PRO A 244 -22.71 9.69 -12.92
C PRO A 244 -23.97 8.81 -12.82
N SER A 245 -24.09 7.81 -13.69
CA SER A 245 -25.25 6.92 -13.71
C SER A 245 -25.39 6.12 -12.41
N ILE A 246 -26.62 5.70 -12.06
CA ILE A 246 -26.89 4.90 -10.86
C ILE A 246 -26.09 3.60 -10.89
N SER A 247 -26.12 2.88 -12.02
CA SER A 247 -25.46 1.57 -12.16
C SER A 247 -23.95 1.68 -12.07
N ASP A 248 -23.35 2.71 -12.68
CA ASP A 248 -21.89 2.89 -12.62
C ASP A 248 -21.43 3.28 -11.21
N SER A 249 -22.29 3.99 -10.46
CA SER A 249 -21.95 4.56 -9.16
C SER A 249 -22.22 3.63 -7.98
N LEU A 250 -23.31 2.86 -8.05
CA LEU A 250 -23.82 2.04 -6.95
C LEU A 250 -23.82 0.55 -7.28
N GLY A 251 -23.57 0.18 -8.53
CA GLY A 251 -23.65 -1.18 -9.05
C GLY A 251 -25.05 -1.54 -9.56
N SER A 252 -25.13 -2.65 -10.30
CA SER A 252 -26.34 -3.07 -11.02
C SER A 252 -27.54 -3.34 -10.12
N GLN A 253 -27.28 -3.80 -8.89
CA GLN A 253 -28.30 -4.06 -7.87
C GLN A 253 -28.17 -3.09 -6.70
N LEU A 254 -27.49 -1.96 -6.89
CA LEU A 254 -27.13 -1.02 -5.83
C LEU A 254 -26.34 -1.70 -4.69
N GLU A 255 -25.42 -2.61 -5.02
CA GLU A 255 -24.58 -3.37 -4.09
C GLU A 255 -23.83 -2.42 -3.13
N ALA A 256 -23.49 -1.21 -3.58
CA ALA A 256 -22.90 -0.17 -2.74
C ALA A 256 -23.80 0.27 -1.56
N LEU A 257 -25.10 -0.04 -1.57
CA LEU A 257 -26.05 0.29 -0.50
C LEU A 257 -26.37 -0.90 0.42
N ASP A 258 -25.75 -2.06 0.22
CA ASP A 258 -26.00 -3.29 1.00
C ASP A 258 -25.83 -3.08 2.51
N ASN A 259 -24.82 -2.33 2.92
CA ASN A 259 -24.62 -1.98 4.33
C ASN A 259 -25.78 -1.15 4.91
N ILE A 260 -26.44 -0.31 4.09
CA ILE A 260 -27.62 0.46 4.50
C ILE A 260 -28.82 -0.48 4.63
N ARG A 261 -29.04 -1.35 3.65
CA ARG A 261 -30.10 -2.37 3.67
C ARG A 261 -30.05 -3.20 4.95
N VAL A 262 -28.88 -3.79 5.25
CA VAL A 262 -28.71 -4.66 6.42
C VAL A 262 -28.81 -3.89 7.73
N LYS A 263 -28.19 -2.69 7.81
CA LYS A 263 -28.17 -1.90 9.04
C LYS A 263 -29.56 -1.44 9.47
N PHE A 264 -30.39 -1.00 8.51
CA PHE A 264 -31.73 -0.48 8.79
C PHE A 264 -32.84 -1.51 8.55
N ASN A 265 -32.49 -2.72 8.09
CA ASN A 265 -33.43 -3.77 7.72
C ASN A 265 -34.52 -3.26 6.77
N CYS A 266 -34.10 -2.61 5.68
CA CYS A 266 -34.98 -1.98 4.71
C CYS A 266 -34.74 -2.53 3.30
N HIS A 267 -35.81 -2.55 2.51
CA HIS A 267 -35.71 -2.85 1.08
C HIS A 267 -35.26 -1.58 0.36
N VAL A 268 -34.18 -1.67 -0.42
CA VAL A 268 -33.69 -0.55 -1.23
C VAL A 268 -33.48 -1.05 -2.66
N PHE A 269 -34.11 -0.44 -3.65
CA PHE A 269 -34.06 -0.90 -5.06
C PHE A 269 -34.46 0.23 -6.02
N VAL A 270 -34.25 0.01 -7.32
CA VAL A 270 -34.74 0.91 -8.38
C VAL A 270 -36.08 0.36 -8.90
N PRO A 271 -37.21 1.08 -8.75
CA PRO A 271 -38.49 0.65 -9.31
C PRO A 271 -38.44 0.61 -10.84
N LYS A 272 -39.06 -0.41 -11.44
CA LYS A 272 -39.09 -0.58 -12.91
C LYS A 272 -39.71 0.61 -13.64
N ASP A 273 -40.74 1.22 -13.04
CA ASP A 273 -41.46 2.36 -13.62
C ASP A 273 -40.74 3.70 -13.43
N LEU A 274 -39.75 3.75 -12.53
CA LEU A 274 -39.03 4.96 -12.14
C LEU A 274 -37.51 4.72 -12.14
N PRO A 275 -36.88 4.55 -13.32
CA PRO A 275 -35.47 4.13 -13.42
C PRO A 275 -34.46 5.13 -12.84
N ASN A 276 -34.85 6.40 -12.63
CA ASN A 276 -34.00 7.44 -12.03
C ASN A 276 -34.24 7.61 -10.52
N HIS A 277 -35.06 6.74 -9.90
CA HIS A 277 -35.38 6.84 -8.48
C HIS A 277 -34.86 5.62 -7.73
N ILE A 278 -34.30 5.87 -6.55
CA ILE A 278 -33.99 4.83 -5.57
C ILE A 278 -35.16 4.81 -4.58
N CYS A 279 -35.88 3.71 -4.52
CA CYS A 279 -36.92 3.47 -3.53
C CYS A 279 -36.32 2.81 -2.30
N ALA A 280 -36.71 3.30 -1.12
CA ALA A 280 -36.49 2.63 0.15
C ALA A 280 -37.83 2.38 0.85
N MET A 281 -38.03 1.16 1.35
CA MET A 281 -39.22 0.76 2.13
C MET A 281 -38.80 0.16 3.47
N GLY A 282 -39.49 0.59 4.53
CA GLY A 282 -39.25 0.13 5.90
C GLY A 282 -40.41 0.49 6.83
N HIS A 283 -40.24 0.22 8.12
CA HIS A 283 -41.26 0.41 9.16
C HIS A 283 -40.89 1.49 10.19
N ASN A 284 -39.85 2.29 9.92
CA ASN A 284 -39.31 3.25 10.88
C ASN A 284 -38.93 4.56 10.19
N ASP A 285 -39.76 5.58 10.39
CA ASP A 285 -39.59 6.94 9.88
C ASP A 285 -38.22 7.58 10.22
N GLU A 286 -37.68 7.36 11.43
CA GLU A 286 -36.32 7.86 11.76
C GLU A 286 -35.24 7.11 10.97
N ALA A 287 -35.39 5.80 10.77
CA ALA A 287 -34.50 5.05 9.88
C ALA A 287 -34.58 5.56 8.44
N MET A 288 -35.77 5.90 7.96
CA MET A 288 -35.98 6.48 6.63
C MET A 288 -35.27 7.83 6.48
N ARG A 289 -35.39 8.74 7.47
CA ARG A 289 -34.62 10.00 7.50
C ARG A 289 -33.11 9.77 7.45
N GLN A 290 -32.61 8.78 8.18
CA GLN A 290 -31.19 8.42 8.17
C GLN A 290 -30.75 7.84 6.82
N ILE A 291 -31.61 7.06 6.15
CA ILE A 291 -31.35 6.54 4.80
C ILE A 291 -31.27 7.69 3.79
N VAL A 292 -32.20 8.66 3.82
CA VAL A 292 -32.14 9.87 2.96
C VAL A 292 -30.80 10.59 3.14
N ARG A 293 -30.41 10.85 4.39
CA ARG A 293 -29.15 11.55 4.68
C ARG A 293 -27.95 10.80 4.09
N ARG A 294 -27.92 9.47 4.25
CA ARG A 294 -26.86 8.62 3.69
C ARG A 294 -26.86 8.59 2.17
N LEU A 295 -28.03 8.55 1.53
CA LEU A 295 -28.14 8.62 0.07
C LEU A 295 -27.67 9.96 -0.47
N ARG A 296 -28.03 11.08 0.18
CA ARG A 296 -27.52 12.42 -0.15
C ARG A 296 -26.01 12.47 -0.04
N THR A 297 -25.44 12.02 1.08
CA THR A 297 -23.99 11.98 1.25
C THR A 297 -23.32 11.05 0.24
N LYS A 298 -23.93 9.92 -0.11
CA LYS A 298 -23.41 9.01 -1.12
C LYS A 298 -23.43 9.62 -2.52
N TRP A 299 -24.48 10.35 -2.87
CA TRP A 299 -24.51 11.16 -4.09
C TRP A 299 -23.40 12.21 -4.09
N THR A 300 -23.22 12.94 -2.98
CA THR A 300 -22.11 13.90 -2.84
C THR A 300 -20.75 13.22 -2.98
N GLU A 301 -20.53 12.03 -2.41
CA GLU A 301 -19.32 11.22 -2.59
C GLU A 301 -19.10 10.87 -4.07
N VAL A 302 -20.13 10.44 -4.79
CA VAL A 302 -20.06 10.08 -6.21
C VAL A 302 -19.70 11.29 -7.06
N VAL A 303 -20.40 12.41 -6.87
CA VAL A 303 -20.11 13.67 -7.56
C VAL A 303 -18.73 14.18 -7.20
N ALA A 304 -18.33 14.12 -5.92
CA ALA A 304 -17.00 14.50 -5.48
C ALA A 304 -15.94 13.64 -6.17
N ASN A 305 -16.09 12.32 -6.22
CA ASN A 305 -15.14 11.45 -6.93
C ASN A 305 -15.02 11.76 -8.43
N TYR A 306 -16.03 12.39 -9.03
CA TYR A 306 -16.00 12.83 -10.43
C TYR A 306 -15.39 14.24 -10.58
N VAL A 307 -15.79 15.19 -9.73
CA VAL A 307 -15.47 16.63 -9.84
C VAL A 307 -14.19 17.02 -9.09
N VAL A 308 -13.86 16.36 -8.00
CA VAL A 308 -12.71 16.69 -7.12
C VAL A 308 -11.38 16.37 -7.76
N LYS A 309 -11.35 15.43 -8.73
CA LYS A 309 -10.13 15.00 -9.44
C LYS A 309 -9.53 16.14 -10.26
N GLY A 310 -8.72 16.94 -9.59
CA GLY A 310 -8.05 18.10 -10.15
C GLY A 310 -6.69 17.73 -10.70
N LYS A 311 -6.51 17.89 -12.02
CA LYS A 311 -5.18 17.90 -12.66
C LYS A 311 -4.82 19.33 -13.04
N LEU A 312 -3.70 19.83 -12.56
CA LEU A 312 -3.18 21.15 -12.92
C LEU A 312 -1.66 21.08 -13.10
N TYR A 313 -1.18 21.43 -14.29
CA TYR A 313 0.24 21.62 -14.55
C TYR A 313 0.52 23.09 -14.79
N LEU A 314 1.52 23.62 -14.10
CA LEU A 314 1.93 25.02 -14.17
C LEU A 314 3.41 25.10 -14.53
N VAL A 315 3.79 26.21 -15.15
CA VAL A 315 5.18 26.58 -15.37
C VAL A 315 5.45 27.83 -14.56
N GLU A 316 6.43 27.75 -13.66
CA GLU A 316 6.92 28.94 -12.96
C GLU A 316 7.71 29.79 -13.97
N PRO A 317 7.40 31.09 -14.08
CA PRO A 317 8.13 31.97 -14.99
C PRO A 317 9.58 32.11 -14.50
N PRO A 318 10.60 31.82 -15.33
CA PRO A 318 12.00 32.00 -14.94
C PRO A 318 12.34 33.48 -14.73
N THR A 319 13.34 33.75 -13.89
CA THR A 319 13.89 35.10 -13.70
C THR A 319 14.39 35.67 -15.02
N ALA A 320 15.11 34.85 -15.80
CA ALA A 320 15.58 35.20 -17.14
C ALA A 320 15.05 34.19 -18.17
N MET A 321 14.10 34.63 -19.01
CA MET A 321 13.54 33.78 -20.05
C MET A 321 14.52 33.56 -21.20
N LYS A 322 14.49 32.35 -21.75
CA LYS A 322 15.23 31.97 -22.98
C LYS A 322 14.26 31.72 -24.13
N SER A 323 14.76 31.76 -25.35
CA SER A 323 13.94 31.68 -26.56
C SER A 323 13.24 30.33 -26.80
N LYS A 324 13.65 29.22 -26.16
CA LYS A 324 13.18 27.88 -26.53
C LYS A 324 12.94 26.96 -25.34
N ILE A 325 11.87 26.17 -25.38
CA ILE A 325 11.65 25.03 -24.48
C ILE A 325 11.78 23.75 -25.29
N VAL A 326 12.78 22.91 -24.97
CA VAL A 326 13.05 21.65 -25.67
C VAL A 326 12.62 20.49 -24.78
N VAL A 327 11.81 19.58 -25.31
CA VAL A 327 11.47 18.34 -24.62
C VAL A 327 12.47 17.27 -25.03
N LYS A 328 13.46 17.02 -24.16
CA LYS A 328 14.48 16.00 -24.40
C LYS A 328 13.89 14.62 -24.09
N LYS A 329 13.89 13.73 -25.09
CA LYS A 329 13.50 12.32 -24.93
C LYS A 329 14.74 11.48 -24.64
N ASP A 330 14.91 11.05 -23.40
CA ASP A 330 15.97 10.11 -23.00
C ASP A 330 15.34 8.75 -22.71
N ALA A 331 15.63 7.76 -23.56
CA ALA A 331 15.14 6.37 -23.59
C ALA A 331 13.61 6.21 -23.55
N ARG A 332 12.91 6.86 -22.60
CA ARG A 332 11.45 6.86 -22.31
C ARG A 332 10.94 8.07 -21.52
N LEU A 333 11.82 8.96 -21.07
CA LEU A 333 11.43 10.13 -20.28
C LEU A 333 11.48 11.36 -21.17
N ALA A 334 10.37 12.09 -21.26
CA ALA A 334 10.31 13.35 -21.99
C ALA A 334 10.41 14.51 -20.99
N LYS A 335 11.60 15.09 -20.85
CA LYS A 335 11.89 16.17 -19.88
C LYS A 335 11.90 17.54 -20.55
N PRO A 336 11.08 18.51 -20.10
CA PRO A 336 11.14 19.88 -20.61
C PRO A 336 12.38 20.61 -20.08
N LEU A 337 13.11 21.28 -20.97
CA LEU A 337 14.33 22.02 -20.65
C LEU A 337 14.27 23.42 -21.28
N LEU A 338 14.58 24.44 -20.49
CA LEU A 338 14.71 25.81 -20.97
C LEU A 338 16.09 26.02 -21.63
N ARG A 339 16.09 26.31 -22.94
CA ARG A 339 17.28 26.42 -23.80
C ARG A 339 17.19 27.65 -24.71
N GLY A 340 18.26 27.91 -25.45
CA GLY A 340 18.35 29.04 -26.36
C GLY A 340 19.01 30.28 -25.74
N THR A 341 19.04 31.35 -26.53
CA THR A 341 19.55 32.66 -26.11
C THR A 341 18.58 33.32 -25.12
N PRO A 342 19.08 34.08 -24.13
CA PRO A 342 18.23 34.96 -23.33
C PRO A 342 17.48 35.93 -24.24
N LEU A 343 16.24 36.28 -23.88
CA LEU A 343 15.47 37.31 -24.59
C LEU A 343 16.30 38.62 -24.65
N GLN A 344 16.17 39.36 -25.76
CA GLN A 344 16.87 40.62 -26.00
C GLN A 344 15.89 41.72 -26.40
N GLY A 345 16.29 42.98 -26.25
CA GLY A 345 15.51 44.13 -26.71
C GLY A 345 14.16 44.29 -25.99
N PRO A 346 13.10 44.71 -26.69
CA PRO A 346 11.79 44.98 -26.09
C PRO A 346 11.19 43.79 -25.33
N GLU A 347 11.41 42.56 -25.81
CA GLU A 347 10.88 41.35 -25.17
C GLU A 347 11.50 41.09 -23.79
N ALA A 348 12.77 41.43 -23.61
CA ALA A 348 13.45 41.31 -22.32
C ALA A 348 12.94 42.36 -21.32
N GLN A 349 12.63 43.57 -21.80
CA GLN A 349 12.09 44.65 -20.96
C GLN A 349 10.65 44.37 -20.51
N GLN A 350 9.84 43.74 -21.35
CA GLN A 350 8.45 43.36 -21.03
C GLN A 350 8.36 42.06 -20.22
N TRP A 351 9.44 41.28 -20.13
CA TRP A 351 9.44 39.99 -19.45
C TRP A 351 9.03 40.06 -17.96
N PRO A 352 9.50 41.01 -17.13
CA PRO A 352 9.11 41.08 -15.72
C PRO A 352 7.60 41.27 -15.53
N ASP A 353 6.97 42.17 -16.29
CA ASP A 353 5.52 42.41 -16.23
C ASP A 353 4.75 41.17 -16.68
N ARG A 354 5.21 40.52 -17.75
CA ARG A 354 4.64 39.26 -18.23
C ARG A 354 4.80 38.15 -17.20
N ALA A 355 5.96 37.99 -16.60
CA ALA A 355 6.25 37.00 -15.58
C ALA A 355 5.34 37.21 -14.35
N SER A 356 5.14 38.46 -13.91
CA SER A 356 4.22 38.82 -12.84
C SER A 356 2.77 38.43 -13.17
N LEU A 357 2.31 38.72 -14.38
CA LEU A 357 0.98 38.31 -14.84
C LEU A 357 0.80 36.79 -14.89
N ILE A 358 1.83 36.07 -15.37
CA ILE A 358 1.84 34.60 -15.38
C ILE A 358 1.75 34.06 -13.96
N GLN A 359 2.56 34.60 -13.05
CA GLN A 359 2.60 34.17 -11.66
C GLN A 359 1.26 34.43 -10.96
N SER A 360 0.64 35.60 -11.16
CA SER A 360 -0.68 35.92 -10.61
C SER A 360 -1.76 34.95 -11.10
N LYS A 361 -1.78 34.63 -12.41
CA LYS A 361 -2.70 33.63 -12.97
C LYS A 361 -2.44 32.22 -12.44
N ASN A 362 -1.17 31.83 -12.31
CA ASN A 362 -0.79 30.54 -11.72
C ASN A 362 -1.25 30.45 -10.27
N ASN A 363 -1.07 31.50 -9.49
CA ASN A 363 -1.46 31.58 -8.09
C ASN A 363 -2.99 31.43 -7.93
N ALA A 364 -3.78 32.15 -8.73
CA ALA A 364 -5.24 32.03 -8.70
C ALA A 364 -5.73 30.61 -9.05
N ARG A 365 -5.12 29.98 -10.08
CA ARG A 365 -5.44 28.60 -10.47
C ARG A 365 -5.08 27.59 -9.39
N LEU A 366 -3.89 27.74 -8.80
CA LEU A 366 -3.39 26.89 -7.72
C LEU A 366 -4.33 26.96 -6.51
N LEU A 367 -4.63 28.17 -6.02
CA LEU A 367 -5.51 28.38 -4.87
C LEU A 367 -6.91 27.80 -5.12
N SER A 368 -7.52 28.13 -6.26
CA SER A 368 -8.86 27.64 -6.61
C SER A 368 -8.90 26.10 -6.71
N MET A 369 -7.87 25.47 -7.28
CA MET A 369 -7.80 24.02 -7.42
C MET A 369 -7.68 23.33 -6.06
N VAL A 370 -6.77 23.80 -5.20
CA VAL A 370 -6.56 23.22 -3.86
C VAL A 370 -7.81 23.40 -3.00
N GLU A 371 -8.38 24.61 -2.95
CA GLU A 371 -9.58 24.88 -2.15
C GLU A 371 -10.78 24.02 -2.59
N ARG A 372 -11.01 23.92 -3.90
CA ARG A 372 -12.08 23.07 -4.45
C ARG A 372 -11.86 21.60 -4.10
N CYS A 373 -10.61 21.14 -4.16
CA CYS A 373 -10.29 19.76 -3.82
C CYS A 373 -10.54 19.46 -2.34
N LEU A 374 -10.09 20.34 -1.43
CA LEU A 374 -10.28 20.16 0.01
C LEU A 374 -11.76 20.18 0.38
N LYS A 375 -12.57 21.06 -0.22
CA LYS A 375 -14.02 21.09 0.01
C LYS A 375 -14.72 19.77 -0.35
N GLY A 376 -14.26 19.08 -1.39
CA GLY A 376 -14.88 17.83 -1.82
C GLY A 376 -14.27 16.58 -1.20
N VAL A 377 -13.05 16.66 -0.63
CA VAL A 377 -12.37 15.48 -0.08
C VAL A 377 -13.10 14.86 1.11
N VAL A 378 -13.86 15.65 1.88
CA VAL A 378 -14.57 15.22 3.10
C VAL A 378 -15.52 14.03 2.92
N VAL A 379 -16.02 13.81 1.70
CA VAL A 379 -16.91 12.68 1.38
C VAL A 379 -16.19 11.54 0.66
N VAL A 380 -14.92 11.72 0.28
CA VAL A 380 -14.13 10.69 -0.42
C VAL A 380 -13.81 9.58 0.57
N ARG A 381 -13.95 8.32 0.17
CA ARG A 381 -13.67 7.17 1.04
C ARG A 381 -12.35 6.51 0.66
N GLY A 382 -11.70 5.90 1.64
CA GLY A 382 -10.42 5.19 1.46
C GLY A 382 -9.29 5.87 2.22
N HIS A 383 -8.08 5.35 2.07
CA HIS A 383 -6.94 5.91 2.77
C HIS A 383 -6.37 7.08 1.97
N LEU A 384 -6.56 8.29 2.46
CA LEU A 384 -6.11 9.49 1.77
C LEU A 384 -4.77 9.95 2.33
N ARG A 385 -3.91 10.48 1.45
CA ARG A 385 -2.60 11.02 1.84
C ARG A 385 -2.24 12.23 1.01
N MET A 386 -1.86 13.32 1.69
CA MET A 386 -1.38 14.54 1.04
C MET A 386 0.13 14.67 1.19
N ARG A 387 0.85 14.91 0.10
CA ARG A 387 2.31 15.09 0.08
C ARG A 387 2.72 16.11 -0.97
N VAL A 388 3.82 16.83 -0.73
CA VAL A 388 4.52 17.58 -1.78
C VAL A 388 5.81 16.87 -2.12
N ASN A 389 5.89 16.33 -3.32
CA ASN A 389 7.10 15.68 -3.80
C ASN A 389 7.94 16.66 -4.61
N LEU A 390 9.27 16.53 -4.54
CA LEU A 390 10.24 17.30 -5.32
C LEU A 390 11.11 16.35 -6.14
N GLY A 391 11.35 16.71 -7.41
CA GLY A 391 11.98 15.82 -8.37
C GLY A 391 12.14 16.43 -9.76
N SER A 392 12.07 15.56 -10.78
CA SER A 392 12.00 15.95 -12.19
C SER A 392 10.60 15.72 -12.71
N PHE A 393 9.98 16.71 -13.36
CA PHE A 393 8.73 16.51 -14.07
C PHE A 393 8.99 15.90 -15.45
N VAL A 394 8.21 14.88 -15.81
CA VAL A 394 8.26 14.21 -17.12
C VAL A 394 6.89 14.18 -17.77
N LEU A 395 6.88 14.31 -19.10
CA LEU A 395 5.68 14.20 -19.91
C LEU A 395 5.56 12.76 -20.44
N ASP A 396 4.39 12.16 -20.26
CA ASP A 396 4.07 10.81 -20.77
C ASP A 396 3.24 10.90 -22.06
N GLN A 397 2.29 11.85 -22.14
CA GLN A 397 1.47 12.12 -23.32
C GLN A 397 1.38 13.63 -23.54
N TYR A 398 1.75 14.13 -24.72
CA TYR A 398 1.79 15.56 -25.00
C TYR A 398 1.73 15.86 -26.50
N ARG A 399 1.21 17.03 -26.86
CA ARG A 399 1.14 17.53 -28.25
C ARG A 399 2.54 17.99 -28.69
N ILE A 400 3.03 17.52 -29.84
CA ILE A 400 4.29 18.02 -30.44
C ILE A 400 4.17 19.51 -30.85
N PRO A 401 5.28 20.25 -30.98
CA PRO A 401 5.22 21.66 -31.37
C PRO A 401 4.59 21.84 -32.76
N ALA A 402 3.98 22.99 -32.99
CA ALA A 402 3.49 23.41 -34.30
C ALA A 402 4.65 23.60 -35.29
N ASP A 403 4.32 23.53 -36.58
CA ASP A 403 5.24 23.75 -37.71
C ASP A 403 6.46 22.80 -37.74
N ASP A 404 6.34 21.60 -37.17
CA ASP A 404 7.43 20.61 -37.03
C ASP A 404 8.71 21.17 -36.38
N LYS A 405 8.60 22.24 -35.59
CA LYS A 405 9.73 22.81 -34.86
C LYS A 405 10.22 21.83 -33.78
N PRO A 406 11.54 21.71 -33.54
CA PRO A 406 12.06 20.84 -32.49
C PRO A 406 11.93 21.44 -31.07
N TYR A 407 11.22 22.56 -30.91
CA TYR A 407 11.07 23.29 -29.65
C TYR A 407 9.74 24.02 -29.58
N TYR A 408 9.28 24.28 -28.35
CA TYR A 408 8.12 25.12 -28.06
C TYR A 408 8.55 26.55 -27.74
N VAL A 409 7.70 27.51 -28.09
CA VAL A 409 7.72 28.84 -27.46
C VAL A 409 6.98 28.76 -26.11
N LEU A 410 7.22 29.70 -25.18
CA LEU A 410 6.64 29.65 -23.84
C LEU A 410 5.11 29.49 -23.82
N GLU A 411 4.38 30.28 -24.62
CA GLU A 411 2.91 30.23 -24.58
C GLU A 411 2.36 28.94 -25.16
N GLU A 412 2.95 28.47 -26.26
CA GLU A 412 2.61 27.19 -26.86
C GLU A 412 2.85 26.03 -25.86
N PHE A 413 3.97 26.07 -25.13
CA PHE A 413 4.25 25.09 -24.09
C PHE A 413 3.23 25.16 -22.95
N ARG A 414 2.86 26.38 -22.51
CA ARG A 414 1.87 26.61 -21.45
C ARG A 414 0.48 26.13 -21.87
N GLU A 415 0.07 26.40 -23.10
CA GLU A 415 -1.18 25.90 -23.67
C GLU A 415 -1.17 24.35 -23.69
N MET A 416 -0.08 23.76 -24.16
CA MET A 416 0.08 22.31 -24.23
C MET A 416 -0.03 21.65 -22.85
N ILE A 417 0.65 22.14 -21.82
CA ILE A 417 0.59 21.52 -20.49
C ILE A 417 -0.77 21.68 -19.78
N LEU A 418 -1.53 22.73 -20.12
CA LEU A 418 -2.87 22.95 -19.58
C LEU A 418 -3.93 22.08 -20.25
N HIS A 419 -3.61 21.48 -21.39
CA HIS A 419 -4.54 20.65 -22.15
C HIS A 419 -4.95 19.39 -21.37
N GLU A 420 -6.22 19.00 -21.48
CA GLU A 420 -6.80 17.88 -20.72
C GLU A 420 -6.16 16.53 -21.06
N GLN A 421 -5.78 16.34 -22.33
CA GLN A 421 -5.14 15.12 -22.80
C GLN A 421 -3.64 15.03 -22.43
N THR A 422 -3.01 16.13 -22.03
CA THR A 422 -1.60 16.11 -21.62
C THR A 422 -1.45 15.35 -20.32
N LYS A 423 -0.57 14.35 -20.28
CA LYS A 423 -0.26 13.57 -19.09
C LYS A 423 1.20 13.74 -18.74
N GLY A 424 1.45 14.01 -17.48
CA GLY A 424 2.79 14.05 -16.91
C GLY A 424 2.78 13.66 -15.45
N ARG A 425 3.98 13.44 -14.92
CA ARG A 425 4.17 13.00 -13.54
C ARG A 425 5.52 13.47 -13.05
N LEU A 426 5.61 13.65 -11.73
CA LEU A 426 6.87 13.87 -11.06
C LEU A 426 7.55 12.53 -10.78
N ILE A 427 8.84 12.42 -11.10
CA ILE A 427 9.67 11.26 -10.78
C ILE A 427 10.81 11.66 -9.83
N PRO A 428 11.32 10.72 -9.00
CA PRO A 428 12.59 10.93 -8.34
C PRO A 428 13.67 11.20 -9.39
N GLY A 429 14.57 12.14 -9.07
CA GLY A 429 15.54 12.69 -10.01
C GLY A 429 15.78 14.16 -9.73
N LEU A 430 16.23 14.49 -8.51
CA LEU A 430 16.70 15.83 -8.19
C LEU A 430 17.82 16.25 -9.14
N LYS A 431 17.82 17.52 -9.55
CA LYS A 431 18.76 18.07 -10.56
C LYS A 431 20.17 18.31 -9.99
N VAL A 432 20.36 18.19 -8.67
CA VAL A 432 21.62 18.43 -7.95
C VAL A 432 22.36 17.13 -7.66
N HIS A 433 23.70 17.16 -7.66
CA HIS A 433 24.53 16.00 -7.31
C HIS A 433 24.37 15.63 -5.82
N LYS A 434 24.44 14.34 -5.48
CA LYS A 434 24.14 13.83 -4.11
C LYS A 434 25.00 14.47 -3.01
N ASP A 435 26.28 14.66 -3.24
CA ASP A 435 27.20 15.16 -2.20
C ASP A 435 26.94 16.64 -1.92
N GLU A 436 26.64 17.38 -2.99
CA GLU A 436 26.24 18.77 -2.90
C GLU A 436 24.86 18.93 -2.24
N LEU A 437 23.90 18.07 -2.60
CA LEU A 437 22.57 18.04 -2.01
C LEU A 437 22.64 17.93 -0.49
N LEU A 438 23.38 16.95 0.02
CA LEU A 438 23.52 16.70 1.45
C LEU A 438 24.29 17.84 2.13
N ALA A 439 25.39 18.31 1.52
CA ALA A 439 26.17 19.43 2.06
C ALA A 439 25.30 20.70 2.22
N ARG A 440 24.48 21.03 1.21
CA ARG A 440 23.54 22.15 1.29
C ARG A 440 22.52 21.96 2.40
N CYS A 441 21.99 20.74 2.58
CA CYS A 441 21.05 20.45 3.66
C CYS A 441 21.70 20.61 5.04
N TYR A 442 22.94 20.14 5.22
CA TYR A 442 23.66 20.28 6.48
C TYR A 442 23.97 21.74 6.83
N GLN A 443 24.12 22.60 5.82
CA GLN A 443 24.38 24.05 5.99
C GLN A 443 23.10 24.89 6.11
N ALA A 444 21.94 24.35 5.74
CA ALA A 444 20.67 25.08 5.70
C ALA A 444 20.00 25.26 7.09
N THR A 445 20.77 25.61 8.12
CA THR A 445 20.29 25.80 9.51
C THR A 445 19.31 26.98 9.68
N HIS A 446 19.25 27.86 8.68
CA HIS A 446 18.25 28.93 8.59
C HIS A 446 16.84 28.39 8.25
N LEU A 447 16.76 27.27 7.51
CA LEU A 447 15.52 26.66 7.02
C LEU A 447 15.18 25.34 7.73
N LEU A 448 16.19 24.53 8.05
CA LEU A 448 16.05 23.18 8.58
C LEU A 448 16.45 23.11 10.05
N GLN A 449 15.78 22.24 10.80
CA GLN A 449 16.16 21.83 12.15
C GLN A 449 16.11 20.29 12.26
N PRO A 450 16.88 19.69 13.19
CA PRO A 450 16.90 18.24 13.35
C PRO A 450 15.50 17.67 13.64
N TYR A 451 15.22 16.47 13.11
CA TYR A 451 13.92 15.82 13.30
C TYR A 451 13.72 15.35 14.75
N LEU A 452 14.75 14.70 15.32
CA LEU A 452 14.81 14.32 16.72
C LEU A 452 15.42 15.48 17.54
N SER A 453 14.81 15.81 18.67
CA SER A 453 15.31 16.87 19.57
C SER A 453 16.66 16.56 20.21
N THR A 454 17.07 15.29 20.22
CA THR A 454 18.35 14.83 20.76
C THR A 454 19.53 15.02 19.79
N ALA A 455 19.26 15.25 18.50
CA ALA A 455 20.31 15.45 17.51
C ALA A 455 20.88 16.88 17.61
N GLN A 456 22.20 16.99 17.75
CA GLN A 456 22.89 18.27 17.90
C GLN A 456 23.18 18.95 16.55
N SER A 457 23.16 18.21 15.44
CA SER A 457 23.50 18.69 14.10
C SER A 457 22.52 18.16 13.05
N LEU A 458 22.41 18.87 11.92
CA LEU A 458 21.70 18.39 10.74
C LEU A 458 22.40 17.21 10.05
N SER A 459 23.71 17.04 10.27
CA SER A 459 24.49 15.93 9.73
C SER A 459 24.35 14.63 10.52
N SER A 460 23.78 14.66 11.73
CA SER A 460 23.60 13.48 12.58
C SER A 460 22.24 12.80 12.40
N ALA A 461 21.56 13.04 11.27
CA ALA A 461 20.24 12.45 11.01
C ALA A 461 20.38 10.95 10.70
N GLU A 462 19.74 10.10 11.52
CA GLU A 462 19.71 8.65 11.27
C GLU A 462 18.78 8.33 10.08
N PRO A 463 19.22 7.50 9.11
CA PRO A 463 18.36 7.05 8.02
C PRO A 463 17.25 6.09 8.49
N ALA A 464 16.04 6.28 7.96
CA ALA A 464 14.94 5.33 8.00
C ALA A 464 14.91 4.47 6.74
N PHE A 465 14.54 3.20 6.88
CA PHE A 465 14.57 2.22 5.79
C PHE A 465 13.19 1.64 5.51
N SER A 466 12.90 1.47 4.23
CA SER A 466 11.70 0.79 3.74
C SER A 466 11.97 0.14 2.39
N VAL A 467 11.11 -0.80 2.01
CA VAL A 467 11.22 -1.50 0.73
C VAL A 467 9.85 -1.70 0.11
N ASN A 468 9.79 -1.50 -1.20
CA ASN A 468 8.61 -1.75 -2.01
C ASN A 468 8.88 -2.90 -2.98
N PHE A 469 8.08 -3.96 -2.89
CA PHE A 469 8.10 -5.09 -3.82
C PHE A 469 6.97 -4.99 -4.82
N GLU A 470 7.25 -5.34 -6.07
CA GLU A 470 6.25 -5.46 -7.12
C GLU A 470 6.23 -6.88 -7.67
N PHE A 471 5.04 -7.46 -7.76
CA PHE A 471 4.81 -8.82 -8.24
C PHE A 471 4.10 -8.80 -9.59
N LEU A 472 4.48 -9.71 -10.49
CA LEU A 472 3.77 -9.93 -11.75
C LEU A 472 2.50 -10.75 -11.46
N GLY A 473 1.32 -10.15 -11.70
CA GLY A 473 0.03 -10.85 -11.61
C GLY A 473 -0.35 -11.59 -12.91
N GLN A 474 -1.29 -12.54 -12.80
CA GLN A 474 -1.79 -13.35 -13.93
C GLN A 474 -2.47 -12.52 -15.05
N SER A 475 -2.81 -11.26 -14.80
CA SER A 475 -3.50 -10.35 -15.73
C SER A 475 -2.80 -8.99 -15.86
N ASN A 476 -1.47 -8.92 -15.73
CA ASN A 476 -0.69 -7.67 -15.64
C ASN A 476 -1.09 -6.72 -14.48
N SER A 477 -1.93 -7.17 -13.54
CA SER A 477 -2.19 -6.41 -12.31
C SER A 477 -0.97 -6.53 -11.38
N MET A 478 -0.22 -5.45 -11.20
CA MET A 478 0.97 -5.43 -10.34
C MET A 478 0.60 -5.33 -8.85
N LEU A 479 0.62 -6.44 -8.14
CA LEU A 479 0.48 -6.39 -6.68
C LEU A 479 1.72 -5.70 -6.09
N ARG A 480 1.54 -4.81 -5.09
CA ARG A 480 2.64 -4.16 -4.38
C ARG A 480 2.62 -4.50 -2.89
N LEU A 481 3.79 -4.77 -2.31
CA LEU A 481 4.01 -4.93 -0.88
C LEU A 481 5.02 -3.91 -0.39
N GLU A 482 4.62 -3.06 0.54
CA GLU A 482 5.49 -2.15 1.27
C GLU A 482 5.88 -2.77 2.61
N ALA A 483 7.16 -2.74 2.96
CA ALA A 483 7.66 -3.12 4.27
C ALA A 483 8.55 -2.02 4.85
N GLU A 484 8.31 -1.68 6.11
CA GLU A 484 9.07 -0.67 6.85
C GLU A 484 9.92 -1.32 7.93
N PHE A 485 11.11 -0.77 8.16
CA PHE A 485 12.06 -1.26 9.15
C PHE A 485 12.34 -0.20 10.19
N ALA A 486 12.29 -0.58 11.47
CA ALA A 486 12.71 0.28 12.56
C ALA A 486 13.52 -0.50 13.58
N ARG A 487 14.31 0.23 14.36
CA ARG A 487 15.10 -0.32 15.46
C ARG A 487 14.37 -0.02 16.76
N SER A 488 14.07 -1.07 17.53
CA SER A 488 13.52 -0.90 18.88
C SER A 488 14.56 -0.22 19.79
N PRO A 489 14.16 0.63 20.75
CA PRO A 489 15.10 1.26 21.68
C PRO A 489 15.95 0.20 22.40
N GLY A 490 17.28 0.28 22.25
CA GLY A 490 18.23 -0.68 22.84
C GLY A 490 18.49 -1.96 22.02
N ALA A 491 17.79 -2.18 20.90
CA ALA A 491 18.08 -3.29 19.99
C ALA A 491 19.23 -2.94 19.04
N SER A 492 20.09 -3.92 18.74
CA SER A 492 21.13 -3.79 17.71
C SER A 492 20.61 -4.02 16.30
N GLU A 493 19.48 -4.72 16.16
CA GLU A 493 18.92 -5.17 14.88
C GLU A 493 17.68 -4.36 14.48
N TYR A 494 17.49 -4.20 13.17
CA TYR A 494 16.27 -3.64 12.60
C TYR A 494 15.23 -4.74 12.41
N GLU A 495 14.01 -4.47 12.87
CA GLU A 495 12.88 -5.36 12.71
C GLU A 495 11.88 -4.76 11.72
N THR A 496 11.16 -5.63 11.00
CA THR A 496 10.05 -5.20 10.16
C THR A 496 8.88 -4.80 11.05
N THR A 497 8.64 -3.49 11.17
CA THR A 497 7.55 -2.94 11.97
C THR A 497 6.21 -3.04 11.26
N GLN A 498 6.22 -2.92 9.93
CA GLN A 498 4.98 -2.88 9.16
C GLN A 498 5.08 -3.55 7.80
N ARG A 499 3.97 -4.14 7.37
CA ARG A 499 3.79 -4.75 6.05
C ARG A 499 2.42 -4.35 5.52
N ARG A 500 2.36 -3.76 4.32
CA ARG A 500 1.12 -3.29 3.72
C ARG A 500 1.00 -3.75 2.28
N TRP A 501 -0.13 -4.37 1.93
CA TRP A 501 -0.43 -4.76 0.56
C TRP A 501 -1.24 -3.66 -0.13
N LEU A 502 -0.69 -3.13 -1.21
CA LEU A 502 -1.28 -2.06 -2.00
C LEU A 502 -1.88 -2.61 -3.29
N LYS A 503 -3.06 -2.13 -3.66
CA LYS A 503 -3.65 -2.44 -4.96
C LYS A 503 -2.93 -1.68 -6.08
N PRO A 504 -2.56 -2.34 -7.19
CA PRO A 504 -2.07 -1.64 -8.37
C PRO A 504 -3.07 -0.58 -8.81
N ARG A 505 -2.59 0.62 -9.11
CA ARG A 505 -3.29 1.48 -10.06
C ARG A 505 -3.28 0.75 -11.40
N GLN A 506 -4.45 0.30 -11.86
CA GLN A 506 -4.60 -0.24 -13.20
C GLN A 506 -4.41 0.91 -14.18
N ASP A 507 -3.21 1.06 -14.72
CA ASP A 507 -3.01 1.84 -15.94
C ASP A 507 -3.59 1.01 -17.09
N GLY A 508 -4.61 1.54 -17.76
CA GLY A 508 -5.05 1.03 -19.07
C GLY A 508 -6.44 0.38 -19.16
N GLN A 509 -7.29 0.44 -18.14
CA GLN A 509 -8.72 0.15 -18.33
C GLN A 509 -9.60 1.32 -17.88
N SER A 510 -10.58 1.59 -18.73
CA SER A 510 -11.57 2.66 -18.68
C SER A 510 -12.35 2.71 -17.36
N SER A 511 -11.82 3.43 -16.39
CA SER A 511 -12.58 4.28 -15.45
C SER A 511 -11.55 5.11 -14.67
N ASP A 512 -11.41 6.37 -15.02
CA ASP A 512 -10.97 7.48 -14.17
C ASP A 512 -10.37 7.15 -12.76
N LYS A 513 -9.13 6.63 -12.69
CA LYS A 513 -8.37 6.42 -11.43
C LYS A 513 -7.32 7.51 -11.19
N ARG A 514 -7.63 8.76 -11.57
CA ARG A 514 -6.76 9.92 -11.27
C ARG A 514 -6.74 10.17 -9.75
N PRO A 515 -5.60 10.60 -9.17
CA PRO A 515 -5.58 11.04 -7.78
C PRO A 515 -6.58 12.20 -7.59
N PRO A 516 -7.23 12.31 -6.40
CA PRO A 516 -8.07 13.46 -6.07
C PRO A 516 -7.40 14.81 -6.39
N LEU A 517 -6.12 14.98 -6.07
CA LEU A 517 -5.37 16.17 -6.45
C LEU A 517 -4.04 15.80 -7.07
N GLN A 518 -3.73 16.42 -8.21
CA GLN A 518 -2.40 16.47 -8.79
C GLN A 518 -2.12 17.87 -9.31
N VAL A 519 -1.36 18.64 -8.55
CA VAL A 519 -0.84 19.94 -8.98
C VAL A 519 0.67 19.85 -9.12
N ALA A 520 1.19 19.94 -10.34
CA ALA A 520 2.62 19.93 -10.60
C ALA A 520 3.08 21.30 -11.13
N VAL A 521 4.22 21.76 -10.63
CA VAL A 521 4.85 23.01 -11.05
C VAL A 521 6.23 22.68 -11.61
N ILE A 522 6.41 23.03 -12.88
CA ILE A 522 7.67 22.94 -13.61
C ILE A 522 8.44 24.23 -13.34
N ASP A 523 9.62 24.11 -12.72
CA ASP A 523 10.48 25.24 -12.42
C ASP A 523 11.84 25.00 -13.09
N PHE A 524 12.18 25.84 -14.06
CA PHE A 524 13.42 25.70 -14.81
C PHE A 524 14.65 26.16 -14.03
N GLU A 525 14.48 26.91 -12.94
CA GLU A 525 15.56 27.45 -12.10
C GLU A 525 15.72 26.68 -10.78
N LYS A 526 14.68 25.97 -10.35
CA LYS A 526 14.66 25.16 -9.12
C LYS A 526 14.31 23.70 -9.40
N SER A 527 14.11 22.91 -8.35
CA SER A 527 13.49 21.59 -8.50
C SER A 527 12.01 21.71 -8.83
N ASP A 528 11.54 20.82 -9.71
CA ASP A 528 10.11 20.70 -9.99
C ASP A 528 9.42 20.09 -8.76
N TRP A 529 8.17 20.44 -8.52
CA TRP A 529 7.43 19.93 -7.37
C TRP A 529 5.98 19.59 -7.72
N GLN A 530 5.40 18.66 -6.96
CA GLN A 530 4.02 18.22 -7.13
C GLN A 530 3.33 18.11 -5.77
N LEU A 531 2.29 18.91 -5.55
CA LEU A 531 1.32 18.70 -4.48
C LEU A 531 0.31 17.65 -4.95
N GLU A 532 0.22 16.55 -4.21
CA GLU A 532 -0.71 15.48 -4.50
C GLU A 532 -1.53 15.08 -3.28
N LEU A 533 -2.79 14.74 -3.54
CA LEU A 533 -3.66 14.04 -2.61
C LEU A 533 -4.00 12.69 -3.26
N LYS A 534 -3.45 11.61 -2.72
CA LYS A 534 -3.63 10.26 -3.23
C LYS A 534 -4.68 9.51 -2.41
N SER A 535 -5.53 8.75 -3.11
CA SER A 535 -6.27 7.64 -2.51
C SER A 535 -5.46 6.36 -2.66
N LEU A 536 -5.12 5.75 -1.53
CA LEU A 536 -4.39 4.51 -1.40
C LEU A 536 -5.40 3.37 -1.16
N GLU A 537 -5.39 2.41 -2.07
CA GLU A 537 -6.22 1.23 -1.95
C GLU A 537 -5.40 0.07 -1.39
N PHE A 538 -5.82 -0.48 -0.25
CA PHE A 538 -5.17 -1.65 0.35
C PHE A 538 -5.90 -2.93 -0.03
N TYR A 539 -5.16 -4.02 -0.20
CA TYR A 539 -5.76 -5.35 -0.21
C TYR A 539 -6.07 -5.79 1.22
N GLN A 540 -7.23 -6.41 1.42
CA GLN A 540 -7.47 -7.16 2.65
C GLN A 540 -6.50 -8.33 2.71
N ALA A 541 -5.85 -8.53 3.86
CA ALA A 541 -4.88 -9.61 4.04
C ALA A 541 -5.47 -10.99 3.71
N SER A 542 -6.76 -11.20 3.95
CA SER A 542 -7.47 -12.45 3.61
C SER A 542 -7.62 -12.71 2.10
N SER A 543 -7.51 -11.67 1.28
CA SER A 543 -7.61 -11.75 -0.18
C SER A 543 -6.27 -12.02 -0.86
N ILE A 544 -5.16 -12.00 -0.10
CA ILE A 544 -3.82 -12.29 -0.62
C ILE A 544 -3.55 -13.80 -0.55
N ASP A 545 -3.02 -14.33 -1.66
CA ASP A 545 -2.61 -15.72 -1.78
C ASP A 545 -1.69 -16.16 -0.62
N ALA A 546 -1.83 -17.42 -0.19
CA ALA A 546 -1.07 -17.95 0.94
C ALA A 546 0.45 -17.87 0.72
N ALA A 547 0.94 -18.16 -0.49
CA ALA A 547 2.36 -18.13 -0.79
C ALA A 547 2.94 -16.70 -0.73
N LEU A 548 2.15 -15.70 -1.12
CA LEU A 548 2.52 -14.29 -1.03
C LEU A 548 2.50 -13.78 0.42
N ARG A 549 1.55 -14.26 1.24
CA ARG A 549 1.56 -13.98 2.68
C ARG A 549 2.77 -14.60 3.37
N ASP A 550 3.11 -15.83 3.03
CA ASP A 550 4.30 -16.50 3.56
C ASP A 550 5.57 -15.76 3.13
N PHE A 551 5.65 -15.32 1.86
CA PHE A 551 6.74 -14.49 1.36
C PHE A 551 6.93 -13.22 2.20
N ALA A 552 5.85 -12.51 2.54
CA ALA A 552 5.94 -11.29 3.35
C ALA A 552 6.60 -11.54 4.72
N GLY A 553 6.42 -12.74 5.29
CA GLY A 553 7.09 -13.19 6.51
C GLY A 553 8.59 -13.50 6.34
N THR A 554 9.07 -13.68 5.12
CA THR A 554 10.49 -13.95 4.83
C THR A 554 11.35 -12.70 4.69
N ILE A 555 10.74 -11.52 4.60
CA ILE A 555 11.44 -10.24 4.42
C ILE A 555 12.22 -9.92 5.70
N LYS A 556 13.53 -9.73 5.56
CA LYS A 556 14.45 -9.37 6.65
C LYS A 556 15.35 -8.22 6.25
N PHE A 557 15.73 -7.42 7.24
CA PHE A 557 16.73 -6.38 7.08
C PHE A 557 18.13 -6.97 7.31
N ARG A 558 19.06 -6.61 6.42
CA ARG A 558 20.49 -6.96 6.50
C ARG A 558 21.26 -5.68 6.82
N SER A 559 21.85 -5.64 8.02
CA SER A 559 22.73 -4.55 8.41
C SER A 559 24.01 -4.53 7.56
N THR A 560 24.43 -3.36 7.12
CA THR A 560 25.68 -3.14 6.37
C THR A 560 26.56 -2.11 7.09
N ALA A 561 27.87 -2.18 6.88
CA ALA A 561 28.84 -1.31 7.56
C ALA A 561 28.59 0.18 7.29
N THR A 562 28.02 0.51 6.14
CA THR A 562 27.77 1.87 5.66
C THR A 562 26.32 2.33 5.85
N MET A 563 25.47 1.57 6.57
CA MET A 563 24.03 1.85 6.63
C MET A 563 23.69 3.23 7.21
N HIS A 564 24.51 3.76 8.12
CA HIS A 564 24.29 5.07 8.74
C HIS A 564 24.59 6.24 7.80
N ASP A 565 25.29 5.98 6.69
CA ASP A 565 25.64 7.00 5.70
C ASP A 565 24.79 6.84 4.43
N ILE A 566 23.79 7.70 4.28
CA ILE A 566 22.93 7.73 3.10
C ILE A 566 23.70 8.11 1.81
N SER A 567 24.88 8.73 1.92
CA SER A 567 25.73 9.10 0.78
C SER A 567 26.62 7.95 0.27
N ALA A 568 26.80 6.91 1.09
CA ALA A 568 27.63 5.76 0.78
C ALA A 568 27.18 5.01 -0.49
N LYS A 569 28.08 4.19 -1.06
CA LYS A 569 27.75 3.38 -2.24
C LYS A 569 26.49 2.54 -1.98
N PRO A 570 25.53 2.50 -2.93
CA PRO A 570 24.36 1.65 -2.81
C PRO A 570 24.74 0.19 -2.54
N GLU A 571 24.19 -0.35 -1.46
CA GLU A 571 24.34 -1.74 -1.04
C GLU A 571 22.96 -2.26 -0.66
N ARG A 572 22.68 -3.50 -1.06
CA ARG A 572 21.39 -4.16 -0.82
C ARG A 572 21.21 -4.46 0.66
N LYS A 573 20.12 -3.95 1.25
CA LYS A 573 19.80 -4.09 2.68
C LYS A 573 18.66 -5.06 2.97
N VAL A 574 18.02 -5.64 1.96
CA VAL A 574 16.86 -6.51 2.16
C VAL A 574 17.08 -7.93 1.63
N GLU A 575 16.81 -8.90 2.49
CA GLU A 575 16.80 -10.33 2.20
C GLU A 575 15.35 -10.86 2.16
N PHE A 576 15.08 -11.78 1.23
CA PHE A 576 13.76 -12.39 1.06
C PHE A 576 13.86 -13.72 0.31
N SER A 577 12.85 -14.58 0.44
CA SER A 577 12.81 -15.86 -0.26
C SER A 577 12.66 -15.70 -1.78
N GLN A 578 13.41 -16.49 -2.56
CA GLN A 578 13.29 -16.52 -4.02
C GLN A 578 12.02 -17.23 -4.51
N SER A 579 11.20 -17.77 -3.61
CA SER A 579 9.99 -18.53 -3.94
C SER A 579 8.85 -17.69 -4.52
N ALA A 580 8.89 -16.35 -4.39
CA ALA A 580 7.84 -15.47 -4.89
C ALA A 580 8.22 -14.81 -6.23
N PRO A 581 7.24 -14.56 -7.12
CA PRO A 581 7.46 -13.93 -8.43
C PRO A 581 7.64 -12.40 -8.32
N VAL A 582 8.66 -11.97 -7.56
CA VAL A 582 9.04 -10.56 -7.47
C VAL A 582 9.65 -10.13 -8.80
N ALA A 583 9.03 -9.13 -9.45
CA ALA A 583 9.47 -8.54 -10.70
C ALA A 583 10.61 -7.54 -10.47
N ARG A 584 10.41 -6.72 -9.45
CA ARG A 584 11.24 -5.59 -9.06
C ARG A 584 11.07 -5.32 -7.58
N PHE A 585 12.10 -4.77 -6.95
CA PHE A 585 11.96 -4.11 -5.66
C PHE A 585 12.78 -2.83 -5.59
N ILE A 586 12.31 -1.90 -4.76
CA ILE A 586 12.93 -0.58 -4.55
C ILE A 586 13.22 -0.43 -3.07
N GLU A 587 14.50 -0.33 -2.70
CA GLU A 587 14.92 0.00 -1.34
C GLU A 587 14.97 1.52 -1.18
N LYS A 588 14.32 2.05 -0.15
CA LYS A 588 14.33 3.48 0.18
C LYS A 588 15.11 3.69 1.48
N SER A 589 16.14 4.55 1.41
CA SER A 589 16.85 5.08 2.57
C SER A 589 16.51 6.57 2.68
N ALA A 590 16.03 7.03 3.83
CA ALA A 590 15.50 8.39 3.96
C ALA A 590 15.96 9.09 5.25
N ILE A 591 16.36 10.35 5.16
CA ILE A 591 16.66 11.22 6.31
C ILE A 591 15.58 12.28 6.43
N ARG A 592 15.26 12.68 7.67
CA ARG A 592 14.20 13.65 7.95
C ARG A 592 14.71 14.88 8.68
N TYR A 593 14.11 16.00 8.33
CA TYR A 593 14.31 17.31 8.94
C TYR A 593 12.94 17.93 9.25
N LYS A 594 12.88 18.76 10.27
CA LYS A 594 11.75 19.68 10.45
C LYS A 594 12.07 20.99 9.74
N ILE A 595 11.07 21.62 9.14
CA ILE A 595 11.20 22.99 8.64
C ILE A 595 11.04 23.95 9.81
N LYS A 596 12.04 24.82 10.00
CA LYS A 596 12.11 25.77 11.12
C LYS A 596 10.88 26.68 11.15
N GLY A 597 10.28 26.80 12.34
CA GLY A 597 9.08 27.62 12.55
C GLY A 597 7.80 27.03 11.95
N THR A 598 7.78 25.73 11.62
CA THR A 598 6.58 25.01 11.16
C THR A 598 6.53 23.59 11.72
N ASN A 599 5.41 22.90 11.48
CA ASN A 599 5.27 21.47 11.73
C ASN A 599 5.61 20.61 10.51
N TYR A 600 6.01 21.22 9.40
CA TYR A 600 6.34 20.48 8.18
C TYR A 600 7.62 19.66 8.37
N THR A 601 7.55 18.42 7.91
CA THR A 601 8.66 17.50 7.84
C THR A 601 9.14 17.41 6.40
N LEU A 602 10.43 17.66 6.19
CA LEU A 602 11.13 17.40 4.93
C LEU A 602 11.84 16.06 5.03
N GLU A 603 11.53 15.16 4.11
CA GLU A 603 12.21 13.90 3.93
C GLU A 603 13.03 13.92 2.65
N ILE A 604 14.31 13.58 2.75
CA ILE A 604 15.21 13.39 1.61
C ILE A 604 15.48 11.90 1.50
N ALA A 605 15.26 11.34 0.32
CA ALA A 605 15.31 9.91 0.12
C ALA A 605 16.15 9.51 -1.09
N ARG A 606 16.92 8.45 -0.88
CA ARG A 606 17.60 7.68 -1.93
C ARG A 606 16.78 6.43 -2.22
N TYR A 607 16.53 6.17 -3.49
CA TYR A 607 15.82 5.02 -4.00
C TYR A 607 16.79 4.15 -4.80
N ASP A 608 17.02 2.92 -4.33
CA ASP A 608 17.88 1.93 -4.97
C ASP A 608 16.98 0.86 -5.61
N GLU A 609 16.83 0.93 -6.94
CA GLU A 609 15.95 0.05 -7.72
C GLU A 609 16.70 -1.19 -8.23
N TYR A 610 16.15 -2.37 -7.93
CA TYR A 610 16.66 -3.66 -8.37
C TYR A 610 15.63 -4.36 -9.25
N SER A 611 16.00 -4.60 -10.50
CA SER A 611 15.15 -5.26 -11.50
C SER A 611 15.79 -6.57 -11.96
N ARG A 612 15.01 -7.49 -12.52
CA ARG A 612 15.57 -8.71 -13.13
C ARG A 612 16.15 -8.41 -14.50
N ALA A 613 17.37 -8.90 -14.76
CA ALA A 613 18.11 -8.63 -16.01
C ALA A 613 17.34 -9.04 -17.29
N ASN A 614 16.43 -10.02 -17.20
CA ASN A 614 15.69 -10.56 -18.34
C ASN A 614 14.27 -9.96 -18.51
N ALA A 615 13.88 -8.97 -17.72
CA ALA A 615 12.52 -8.39 -17.79
C ALA A 615 12.25 -7.63 -19.11
N SER A 616 13.29 -7.11 -19.78
CA SER A 616 13.15 -6.32 -21.01
C SER A 616 12.83 -7.16 -22.26
N ALA A 617 12.99 -8.50 -22.21
CA ALA A 617 12.73 -9.40 -23.34
C ALA A 617 11.32 -10.02 -23.31
N LEU A 618 10.48 -9.63 -22.34
CA LEU A 618 9.20 -10.25 -22.05
C LEU A 618 8.02 -9.37 -22.47
N SER A 619 7.97 -8.99 -23.75
CA SER A 619 6.69 -8.67 -24.37
C SER A 619 6.04 -9.97 -24.86
N ASN A 620 4.90 -10.31 -24.26
CA ASN A 620 3.87 -11.21 -24.78
C ASN A 620 3.91 -12.73 -24.51
N LYS A 621 4.85 -13.30 -23.73
CA LYS A 621 4.71 -14.70 -23.25
C LYS A 621 5.18 -14.85 -21.80
N LEU A 622 4.29 -15.33 -20.90
CA LEU A 622 4.66 -15.72 -19.53
C LEU A 622 5.73 -16.83 -19.58
N PRO A 623 6.93 -16.64 -19.02
CA PRO A 623 7.90 -17.71 -18.90
C PRO A 623 7.50 -18.65 -17.76
N ALA A 624 7.63 -19.95 -17.99
CA ALA A 624 7.33 -21.00 -17.02
C ALA A 624 8.30 -21.06 -15.81
N SER A 625 9.29 -20.16 -15.72
CA SER A 625 10.24 -20.10 -14.60
C SER A 625 10.74 -18.66 -14.38
N TYR A 626 10.50 -18.12 -13.19
CA TYR A 626 10.87 -16.77 -12.74
C TYR A 626 12.36 -16.64 -12.34
N ALA A 627 13.27 -17.35 -13.03
CA ALA A 627 14.61 -17.68 -12.52
C ALA A 627 15.78 -16.85 -13.08
N GLY A 628 15.60 -15.54 -13.34
CA GLY A 628 16.73 -14.64 -13.65
C GLY A 628 17.23 -13.89 -12.41
N PRO A 629 18.54 -13.73 -12.16
CA PRO A 629 19.03 -12.97 -11.01
C PRO A 629 18.62 -11.48 -11.10
N PHE A 630 18.53 -10.82 -9.95
CA PHE A 630 18.41 -9.36 -9.89
C PHE A 630 19.73 -8.71 -10.30
N THR A 631 19.66 -7.48 -10.81
CA THR A 631 20.86 -6.67 -11.05
C THR A 631 21.68 -6.56 -9.78
N THR A 632 23.01 -6.66 -9.92
CA THR A 632 23.95 -6.51 -8.80
C THR A 632 24.11 -5.05 -8.41
N GLU A 633 24.09 -4.15 -9.39
CA GLU A 633 24.08 -2.69 -9.16
C GLU A 633 22.65 -2.15 -9.33
N PRO A 634 22.15 -1.35 -8.36
CA PRO A 634 20.83 -0.74 -8.47
C PRO A 634 20.85 0.48 -9.39
N ASN A 635 19.69 0.80 -9.95
CA ASN A 635 19.46 2.12 -10.51
C ASN A 635 19.10 3.09 -9.37
N THR A 636 20.03 3.96 -9.01
CA THR A 636 19.87 4.88 -7.87
C THR A 636 19.30 6.23 -8.30
N SER A 637 18.25 6.68 -7.61
CA SER A 637 17.67 8.02 -7.80
C SER A 637 17.44 8.72 -6.46
N TRP A 638 17.37 10.05 -6.47
CA TRP A 638 17.14 10.88 -5.29
C TRP A 638 15.86 11.69 -5.44
N GLY A 639 15.08 11.80 -4.38
CA GLY A 639 13.88 12.61 -4.31
C GLY A 639 13.72 13.24 -2.94
N ALA A 640 12.82 14.21 -2.83
CA ALA A 640 12.42 14.76 -1.55
C ALA A 640 10.90 14.83 -1.44
N SER A 641 10.39 14.77 -0.21
CA SER A 641 8.97 14.88 0.11
C SER A 641 8.79 15.80 1.30
N LEU A 642 7.91 16.79 1.19
CA LEU A 642 7.49 17.70 2.24
C LEU A 642 6.05 17.37 2.67
N PHE A 643 5.81 17.26 3.96
CA PHE A 643 4.50 16.90 4.50
C PHE A 643 4.25 17.41 5.90
N ASP A 644 2.98 17.54 6.27
CA ASP A 644 2.55 17.78 7.64
C ASP A 644 1.94 16.50 8.23
N PRO A 645 2.45 15.99 9.36
CA PRO A 645 1.79 14.89 10.09
C PRO A 645 0.32 15.20 10.45
N HIS A 646 -0.05 16.47 10.59
CA HIS A 646 -1.44 16.87 10.81
C HIS A 646 -2.36 16.47 9.65
N TRP A 647 -1.87 16.55 8.41
CA TRP A 647 -2.66 16.13 7.25
C TRP A 647 -3.01 14.65 7.31
N ASP A 648 -2.08 13.80 7.75
CA ASP A 648 -2.33 12.37 7.89
C ASP A 648 -3.36 12.05 8.97
N ASN A 649 -3.39 12.85 10.05
CA ASN A 649 -4.40 12.71 11.10
C ASN A 649 -5.79 13.07 10.59
N LEU A 650 -5.95 14.20 9.90
CA LEU A 650 -7.23 14.61 9.30
C LEU A 650 -7.70 13.60 8.25
N LEU A 651 -6.81 13.26 7.31
CA LEU A 651 -7.11 12.35 6.21
C LEU A 651 -7.25 10.88 6.66
N GLY A 652 -6.76 10.54 7.86
CA GLY A 652 -6.88 9.23 8.47
C GLY A 652 -8.32 8.83 8.82
N GLU A 653 -9.21 9.80 9.06
CA GLU A 653 -10.64 9.53 9.31
C GLU A 653 -11.28 8.74 8.15
N HIS A 654 -10.80 8.97 6.92
CA HIS A 654 -11.33 8.40 5.68
C HIS A 654 -11.15 6.89 5.55
N ALA A 655 -10.18 6.31 6.28
CA ALA A 655 -9.87 4.89 6.21
C ALA A 655 -11.06 3.99 6.59
N ASN A 656 -11.83 4.41 7.61
CA ASN A 656 -12.94 3.63 8.19
C ASN A 656 -14.31 4.27 7.94
N LEU A 657 -14.39 5.22 7.02
CA LEU A 657 -15.59 5.98 6.76
C LEU A 657 -16.69 5.07 6.16
N ALA A 658 -17.79 4.94 6.91
CA ALA A 658 -18.93 4.12 6.50
C ALA A 658 -19.70 4.78 5.35
N ILE A 659 -20.38 3.97 4.54
CA ILE A 659 -21.14 4.41 3.37
C ILE A 659 -22.16 5.49 3.77
N GLY A 660 -22.15 6.61 3.05
CA GLY A 660 -23.06 7.74 3.28
C GLY A 660 -22.72 8.59 4.51
N HIS A 661 -21.47 8.60 4.97
CA HIS A 661 -20.96 9.55 5.97
C HIS A 661 -19.89 10.44 5.35
N ALA A 662 -19.61 11.56 6.01
CA ALA A 662 -18.51 12.47 5.69
C ALA A 662 -17.55 12.53 6.88
N ALA A 663 -16.31 12.93 6.64
CA ALA A 663 -15.35 13.25 7.68
C ALA A 663 -15.84 14.43 8.52
N GLN A 664 -15.41 14.52 9.77
CA GLN A 664 -15.94 15.51 10.73
C GLN A 664 -15.06 16.75 10.88
N TYR A 665 -13.87 16.75 10.28
CA TYR A 665 -12.98 17.92 10.28
C TYR A 665 -13.46 19.02 9.33
N ASP A 666 -12.97 20.24 9.56
CA ASP A 666 -13.23 21.38 8.67
C ASP A 666 -12.37 21.30 7.39
N SER A 667 -13.04 21.32 6.24
CA SER A 667 -12.43 21.27 4.90
C SER A 667 -11.77 22.58 4.44
N SER A 668 -11.72 23.60 5.30
CA SER A 668 -11.15 24.90 5.00
C SER A 668 -9.64 24.84 4.74
N LEU A 669 -9.12 25.81 3.97
CA LEU A 669 -7.68 25.97 3.77
C LEU A 669 -6.93 26.16 5.09
N GLU A 670 -7.53 26.84 6.07
CA GLU A 670 -6.91 27.13 7.38
C GLU A 670 -6.67 25.86 8.20
N SER A 671 -7.54 24.86 8.08
CA SER A 671 -7.39 23.58 8.77
C SER A 671 -6.19 22.79 8.25
N PHE A 672 -5.94 22.84 6.94
CA PHE A 672 -4.79 22.18 6.32
C PHE A 672 -3.52 23.03 6.34
N PHE A 673 -3.65 24.36 6.28
CA PHE A 673 -2.56 25.33 6.18
C PHE A 673 -2.80 26.50 7.16
N PRO A 674 -2.57 26.28 8.47
CA PRO A 674 -2.83 27.30 9.47
C PRO A 674 -1.88 28.50 9.30
N ALA A 675 -2.43 29.72 9.46
CA ALA A 675 -1.65 30.95 9.45
C ALA A 675 -0.72 31.03 10.67
N ARG A 676 0.44 31.69 10.51
CA ARG A 676 1.37 31.92 11.63
C ARG A 676 0.93 33.18 12.41
N GLY A 677 0.51 33.00 13.66
CA GLY A 677 0.21 34.10 14.59
C GLY A 677 -1.28 34.23 14.93
N ALA A 678 -1.58 34.63 16.17
CA ALA A 678 -2.93 34.67 16.76
C ALA A 678 -3.75 35.95 16.42
N GLY A 679 -3.63 36.46 15.20
CA GLY A 679 -4.37 37.65 14.78
C GLY A 679 -5.65 37.28 14.03
N GLY A 680 -6.82 37.48 14.64
CA GLY A 680 -8.15 37.15 14.08
C GLY A 680 -8.59 37.95 12.84
N ASN A 681 -7.65 38.51 12.07
CA ASN A 681 -7.89 39.27 10.85
C ASN A 681 -6.92 38.87 9.70
N SER A 682 -6.33 37.67 9.78
CA SER A 682 -5.52 37.14 8.67
C SER A 682 -6.40 36.76 7.48
N GLU A 683 -5.96 37.10 6.27
CA GLU A 683 -6.58 36.61 5.04
C GLU A 683 -6.64 35.07 5.06
N LYS A 684 -7.79 34.48 4.72
CA LYS A 684 -8.04 33.02 4.80
C LYS A 684 -7.04 32.16 4.00
N SER A 685 -6.30 32.78 3.08
CA SER A 685 -5.30 32.16 2.22
C SER A 685 -3.85 32.32 2.73
N GLN A 686 -3.61 33.08 3.80
CA GLN A 686 -2.26 33.47 4.23
C GLN A 686 -1.40 32.26 4.60
N GLY A 687 -1.95 31.30 5.36
CA GLY A 687 -1.23 30.09 5.74
C GLY A 687 -0.88 29.20 4.54
N PHE A 688 -1.76 29.15 3.54
CA PHE A 688 -1.50 28.46 2.26
C PHE A 688 -0.35 29.10 1.49
N TRP A 689 -0.31 30.43 1.39
CA TRP A 689 0.80 31.11 0.70
C TRP A 689 2.13 30.98 1.44
N ALA A 690 2.13 31.06 2.77
CA ALA A 690 3.33 30.79 3.58
C ALA A 690 3.86 29.34 3.36
N PHE A 691 2.95 28.39 3.16
CA PHE A 691 3.30 27.03 2.78
C PHE A 691 3.90 26.97 1.36
N VAL A 692 3.28 27.59 0.36
CA VAL A 692 3.82 27.64 -1.01
C VAL A 692 5.21 28.27 -1.04
N ASP A 693 5.43 29.35 -0.27
CA ASP A 693 6.76 29.97 -0.15
C ASP A 693 7.78 29.02 0.48
N THR A 694 7.38 28.24 1.48
CA THR A 694 8.21 27.19 2.08
C THR A 694 8.58 26.13 1.04
N VAL A 695 7.62 25.67 0.24
CA VAL A 695 7.86 24.74 -0.87
C VAL A 695 8.86 25.32 -1.87
N LYS A 696 8.72 26.60 -2.24
CA LYS A 696 9.63 27.29 -3.16
C LYS A 696 11.05 27.45 -2.60
N GLN A 697 11.20 27.63 -1.28
CA GLN A 697 12.51 27.66 -0.61
C GLN A 697 13.17 26.29 -0.62
N VAL A 698 12.43 25.24 -0.26
CA VAL A 698 12.91 23.84 -0.32
C VAL A 698 13.26 23.46 -1.76
N ALA A 699 12.43 23.80 -2.74
CA ALA A 699 12.71 23.55 -4.15
C ALA A 699 14.00 24.25 -4.62
N GLY A 700 14.30 25.44 -4.08
CA GLY A 700 15.56 26.15 -4.31
C GLY A 700 16.76 25.41 -3.71
N LEU A 701 16.63 24.90 -2.47
CA LEU A 701 17.67 24.10 -1.82
C LEU A 701 18.02 22.84 -2.64
N MET A 702 16.99 22.20 -3.21
CA MET A 702 17.10 20.98 -4.03
C MET A 702 17.43 21.26 -5.50
N GLY A 703 17.44 22.52 -5.94
CA GLY A 703 17.62 22.93 -7.32
C GLY A 703 19.08 22.92 -7.80
N PRO A 704 19.32 23.09 -9.11
CA PRO A 704 20.68 23.19 -9.65
C PRO A 704 21.43 24.40 -9.07
N VAL A 705 22.77 24.38 -9.09
CA VAL A 705 23.61 25.51 -8.65
C VAL A 705 23.25 26.76 -9.45
N ARG A 706 22.92 27.84 -8.75
CA ARG A 706 22.90 29.17 -9.35
C ARG A 706 24.35 29.58 -9.57
N THR A 707 24.85 29.43 -10.80
CA THR A 707 26.02 30.20 -11.23
C THR A 707 25.56 31.65 -11.25
N THR A 708 25.88 32.39 -10.18
CA THR A 708 25.79 33.84 -10.20
C THR A 708 26.65 34.31 -11.36
N ALA A 709 26.00 34.75 -12.44
CA ALA A 709 26.68 35.48 -13.50
C ALA A 709 27.35 36.68 -12.82
N THR A 710 28.68 36.73 -12.94
CA THR A 710 29.53 37.84 -12.54
C THR A 710 29.01 39.11 -13.21
N SER A 711 28.22 39.89 -12.47
CA SER A 711 27.85 41.25 -12.86
C SER A 711 28.89 42.21 -12.30
N SER A 712 29.52 42.92 -13.24
CA SER A 712 30.21 44.21 -13.11
C SER A 712 31.39 44.29 -12.15
N GLY A 713 32.58 44.29 -12.74
CA GLY A 713 33.78 44.80 -12.09
C GLY A 713 33.65 46.29 -11.78
N GLU A 714 33.79 46.61 -10.51
CA GLU A 714 34.26 47.92 -10.07
C GLU A 714 35.75 47.80 -9.74
N LYS A 715 36.56 48.53 -10.53
CA LYS A 715 37.98 48.75 -10.26
C LYS A 715 38.09 49.65 -9.03
N SER A 716 38.50 49.11 -7.89
CA SER A 716 39.21 49.89 -6.87
C SER A 716 40.69 49.51 -6.89
N ARG A 717 41.51 50.48 -7.33
CA ARG A 717 42.97 50.46 -7.21
C ARG A 717 43.36 50.83 -5.77
N LEU A 718 44.48 50.25 -5.33
CA LEU A 718 45.40 50.57 -4.21
C LEU A 718 45.59 49.31 -3.36
N GLY A 719 46.76 48.71 -3.18
CA GLY A 719 48.12 49.06 -3.58
C GLY A 719 49.03 47.83 -3.49
N ALA A 720 50.22 47.97 -4.09
CA ALA A 720 51.24 46.94 -4.21
C ALA A 720 51.77 46.45 -2.84
N ASN A 721 52.12 45.16 -2.75
CA ASN A 721 53.52 44.74 -2.64
C ASN A 721 53.71 43.21 -2.60
N SER A 722 54.86 42.82 -3.15
CA SER A 722 55.60 41.56 -3.05
C SER A 722 55.16 40.34 -3.87
N ALA A 723 56.01 40.11 -4.87
CA ALA A 723 56.14 38.92 -5.70
C ALA A 723 56.51 37.67 -4.90
N MET A 724 56.04 36.51 -5.35
CA MET A 724 56.92 35.40 -5.72
C MET A 724 56.24 34.57 -6.83
N SER A 725 57.02 34.39 -7.90
CA SER A 725 56.69 33.71 -9.14
C SER A 725 56.72 32.19 -8.96
N VAL A 726 55.64 31.49 -9.34
CA VAL A 726 55.72 30.12 -9.86
C VAL A 726 54.72 30.00 -11.02
N LYS A 727 55.24 29.84 -12.24
CA LYS A 727 54.46 29.52 -13.45
C LYS A 727 53.94 28.07 -13.37
N PRO A 728 52.69 27.80 -13.74
CA PRO A 728 52.30 26.48 -14.21
C PRO A 728 52.23 26.44 -15.74
N THR A 729 52.86 25.41 -16.26
CA THR A 729 52.97 24.99 -17.66
C THR A 729 51.61 24.72 -18.29
N THR A 730 51.44 25.23 -19.50
CA THR A 730 50.33 24.94 -20.41
C THR A 730 50.25 23.45 -20.73
N VAL A 731 49.12 22.80 -20.42
CA VAL A 731 48.66 21.61 -21.15
C VAL A 731 47.19 21.84 -21.49
N GLN A 732 46.94 22.16 -22.77
CA GLN A 732 45.63 22.09 -23.39
C GLN A 732 45.18 20.63 -23.41
N GLY A 733 44.08 20.33 -22.73
CA GLY A 733 43.36 19.06 -22.82
C GLY A 733 41.86 19.33 -22.83
N ARG A 734 41.21 18.98 -23.93
CA ARG A 734 39.77 19.15 -24.21
C ARG A 734 38.89 18.73 -23.02
N SER A 735 38.03 19.65 -22.56
CA SER A 735 36.88 19.35 -21.69
C SER A 735 35.83 18.59 -22.49
N SER A 736 35.81 17.27 -22.38
CA SER A 736 34.69 16.44 -22.81
C SER A 736 33.56 16.56 -21.79
N ASP A 737 32.46 17.20 -22.19
CA ASP A 737 31.16 17.13 -21.53
C ASP A 737 30.64 15.68 -21.59
N SER A 738 30.96 14.88 -20.58
CA SER A 738 30.38 13.56 -20.38
C SER A 738 29.50 13.58 -19.13
N SER A 739 28.21 13.82 -19.35
CA SER A 739 27.16 13.48 -18.39
C SER A 739 27.08 11.96 -18.22
N PRO A 740 26.72 11.42 -17.03
CA PRO A 740 26.66 9.98 -16.82
C PRO A 740 25.57 9.35 -17.69
N VAL A 741 25.97 8.33 -18.44
CA VAL A 741 25.10 7.52 -19.30
C VAL A 741 24.18 6.70 -18.40
N MET A 742 22.88 7.02 -18.39
CA MET A 742 21.88 6.16 -17.75
C MET A 742 21.63 4.93 -18.63
N GLY A 743 21.74 3.75 -18.02
CA GLY A 743 21.54 2.46 -18.66
C GLY A 743 20.13 2.28 -19.22
N THR A 744 20.06 1.60 -20.35
CA THR A 744 18.87 1.34 -21.17
C THR A 744 17.98 0.26 -20.56
N THR A 745 16.76 0.59 -20.12
CA THR A 745 15.72 -0.41 -19.83
C THR A 745 14.30 0.09 -20.17
N ASP A 746 13.48 -0.89 -20.56
CA ASP A 746 12.16 -0.75 -21.16
C ASP A 746 11.06 -0.39 -20.11
N LEU A 747 10.99 0.88 -19.65
CA LEU A 747 10.24 1.32 -18.44
C LEU A 747 8.95 2.19 -18.65
N ALA A 748 8.19 2.03 -19.75
CA ALA A 748 7.04 2.92 -20.01
C ALA A 748 5.80 2.64 -19.13
N GLY A 749 5.76 1.51 -18.40
CA GLY A 749 4.65 1.16 -17.49
C GLY A 749 5.05 1.08 -16.01
N LEU A 750 6.27 1.48 -15.65
CA LEU A 750 6.93 0.90 -14.48
C LEU A 750 7.69 1.92 -13.61
N LEU A 751 7.37 3.21 -13.58
CA LEU A 751 7.98 4.15 -12.59
C LEU A 751 6.93 4.93 -11.80
N ASN A 752 5.90 4.25 -11.31
CA ASN A 752 5.14 4.72 -10.15
C ASN A 752 5.94 4.38 -8.86
N ALA A 753 7.22 4.75 -8.79
CA ALA A 753 7.90 4.78 -7.49
C ALA A 753 7.14 5.82 -6.67
N ASP A 754 6.35 5.36 -5.71
CA ASP A 754 5.63 6.25 -4.83
C ASP A 754 6.71 7.03 -4.06
N LEU A 755 6.86 8.31 -4.38
CA LEU A 755 7.83 9.20 -3.73
C LEU A 755 7.54 9.34 -2.22
N GLY A 756 6.33 8.98 -1.80
CA GLY A 756 5.99 8.77 -0.41
C GLY A 756 5.95 7.29 -0.05
N THR A 757 6.85 6.84 0.82
CA THR A 757 6.58 5.68 1.70
C THR A 757 5.78 6.19 2.89
N LEU A 758 4.93 5.38 3.51
CA LEU A 758 3.90 5.77 4.50
C LEU A 758 4.41 6.22 5.88
N PHE A 759 5.63 6.72 5.92
CA PHE A 759 6.21 7.42 7.05
C PHE A 759 5.41 8.65 7.50
#